data_AF-A0A4Q7M4L3-F1
#
_entry.id   AF-A0A4Q7M4L3-F1
#
_cell.length_a   1.000
_cell.length_b   1.000
_cell.length_c   1.000
_cell.angle_alpha   90.00
_cell.angle_beta   90.00
_cell.angle_gamma   90.00
#
_symmetry.space_group_name_H-M   'P 1'
#
loop_
_entity.id
_entity.type
_entity.pdbx_description
1 polymer ?
#
loop_
_entity_poly.entity_id
_entity_poly.type
_entity_poly.pdbx_seq_one_letter_code
_entity_poly.pdbx_strand_id
1 'polypeptide(L)'
;MRDRIQAVGAAVVVSLIVAGASLALAVATALAPGAAAAPDPRCAVAAAATADARPTRALDYLDARAPRLAAPTPPAACLAERDAALSAIDRAADLADSAYVWQPGGVAPYSGADESWDESLDRATQALALDADAVSALAGRSAADLRTQALAHLPVHAAADSAHGWWQTLADGARPLGAPALAFVCALAAVLLAARLLAPVTLHWPVLREPERLAVGAAGVVAAIAGTLVLGLGVTMATSGVRAPDSWTGPTQALRWALCATGVTAAAVAVTNAVRRRTPHSLNRRRRTPAWSASAGALGLVVAGLTIARAPALWLGLTACALAVLLVATLLATRLRLVVEVRRDGDGERPDGDPATGATRLVALLGDLAGRPSAGTHVPRGADVDRLGGAALAELPANVALKAVATAAQWLSGTAPWQVRVEEGGDGALSVVVTRNGRTATSATYERSALVGFGIAQHLADQADLMRAAAATVVTTLAEHHTGFEGLCGASDARSLARYYIATTDLSGDADARRTLLAHATEADPENWLAQVALGNAVGERAAQARELEAYLAWIDQVLDQLALRSSAPLRPRSAATAGGRAPRGFEGLRLRLLYNRAATAINLAFARGTDGTVIDQSVVASVVTLWQALAQQARRHGAGRRRNAHLVAELADASLGMVLRARHALASVPAGTDQAATLTSLTQSWAAVTGRDTLPTDDEPARTPTGAYNLACWAATTPGVDIAVAVRHLRQSFALADNRDWLEQDPVMAAVVRSGAFRQVLAVPPLPDVLAMAPLADHAGRLRALGLESAERIARLAWQDLVGYLAVTPLEAKVMVEAARLATTLPDSPARYDLALTLLRVGHHGRPDAASGETVARLTATVRRLDLTAEQAQATLDGLRSAGWPVSGPPARGAAA
;
A
#
# COMPACT_ATOMS: atom_id res chain seq x y z
N MET A 1 -0.11 14.06 -24.34
CA MET A 1 1.21 14.12 -25.02
C MET A 1 2.17 13.02 -24.53
N ARG A 2 2.28 12.79 -23.20
CA ARG A 2 2.99 11.62 -22.61
C ARG A 2 2.46 10.28 -23.15
N ASP A 3 1.13 10.12 -23.21
CA ASP A 3 0.50 8.87 -23.67
C ASP A 3 0.66 8.66 -25.19
N ARG A 4 0.63 9.74 -25.98
CA ARG A 4 0.90 9.68 -27.43
C ARG A 4 2.35 9.30 -27.74
N ILE A 5 3.32 9.74 -26.94
CA ILE A 5 4.74 9.40 -27.13
C ILE A 5 5.02 7.95 -26.68
N GLN A 6 4.38 7.49 -25.60
CA GLN A 6 4.46 6.09 -25.17
C GLN A 6 3.78 5.14 -26.17
N ALA A 7 2.64 5.52 -26.75
CA ALA A 7 1.96 4.76 -27.79
C ALA A 7 2.81 4.62 -29.06
N VAL A 8 3.47 5.69 -29.51
CA VAL A 8 4.37 5.65 -30.68
C VAL A 8 5.62 4.80 -30.42
N GLY A 9 6.21 4.88 -29.23
CA GLY A 9 7.36 4.05 -28.85
C GLY A 9 7.02 2.56 -28.71
N ALA A 10 5.84 2.22 -28.19
CA ALA A 10 5.35 0.86 -28.09
C ALA A 10 5.00 0.27 -29.47
N ALA A 11 4.34 1.05 -30.33
CA ALA A 11 3.98 0.64 -31.69
C ALA A 11 5.21 0.27 -32.53
N VAL A 12 6.30 1.04 -32.45
CA VAL A 12 7.54 0.79 -33.21
C VAL A 12 8.32 -0.44 -32.71
N VAL A 13 8.29 -0.75 -31.41
CA VAL A 13 8.96 -1.94 -30.86
C VAL A 13 8.18 -3.22 -31.16
N VAL A 14 6.85 -3.19 -31.07
CA VAL A 14 5.97 -4.32 -31.44
C VAL A 14 6.09 -4.64 -32.93
N SER A 15 6.20 -3.61 -33.78
CA SER A 15 6.41 -3.69 -35.23
C SER A 15 7.64 -4.50 -35.65
N LEU A 16 8.75 -4.38 -34.90
CA LEU A 16 10.02 -5.07 -35.20
C LEU A 16 10.03 -6.55 -34.75
N ILE A 17 9.19 -6.91 -33.78
CA ILE A 17 9.17 -8.26 -33.17
C ILE A 17 8.25 -9.21 -33.96
N VAL A 18 7.16 -8.71 -34.54
CA VAL A 18 6.23 -9.52 -35.35
C VAL A 18 6.88 -10.03 -36.64
N ALA A 19 7.83 -9.29 -37.22
CA ALA A 19 8.56 -9.73 -38.42
C ALA A 19 9.49 -10.94 -38.18
N GLY A 20 9.89 -11.21 -36.94
CA GLY A 20 10.73 -12.36 -36.58
C GLY A 20 9.98 -13.60 -36.09
N ALA A 21 8.74 -13.46 -35.63
CA ALA A 21 7.98 -14.54 -34.99
C ALA A 21 7.30 -15.52 -35.98
N SER A 22 7.14 -15.14 -37.25
CA SER A 22 6.45 -15.94 -38.27
C SER A 22 7.17 -17.24 -38.67
N LEU A 23 8.41 -17.47 -38.20
CA LEU A 23 9.24 -18.61 -38.60
C LEU A 23 9.30 -19.75 -37.57
N ALA A 24 8.71 -19.59 -36.37
CA ALA A 24 8.94 -20.51 -35.25
C ALA A 24 7.70 -21.32 -34.79
N LEU A 25 6.56 -21.21 -35.47
CA LEU A 25 5.33 -21.89 -35.07
C LEU A 25 5.06 -23.16 -35.90
N ALA A 26 5.94 -24.16 -35.73
CA ALA A 26 5.65 -25.55 -36.05
C ALA A 26 6.34 -26.40 -34.98
N VAL A 27 5.60 -27.37 -34.41
CA VAL A 27 5.98 -28.28 -33.30
C VAL A 27 5.57 -27.81 -31.91
N ALA A 28 4.41 -28.29 -31.44
CA ALA A 28 4.29 -29.16 -30.25
C ALA A 28 2.83 -29.23 -29.76
N THR A 29 2.25 -30.42 -29.75
CA THR A 29 1.05 -30.75 -28.96
C THR A 29 1.26 -32.02 -28.17
N ALA A 30 0.48 -32.09 -27.08
CA ALA A 30 0.15 -33.21 -26.20
C ALA A 30 1.12 -33.50 -25.04
N LEU A 31 0.56 -33.44 -23.83
CA LEU A 31 0.49 -34.55 -22.86
C LEU A 31 -0.50 -34.17 -21.73
N ALA A 32 -1.41 -35.09 -21.39
CA ALA A 32 -2.38 -34.97 -20.31
C ALA A 32 -1.93 -35.83 -19.10
N PRO A 33 -2.22 -35.44 -17.84
CA PRO A 33 -1.87 -36.24 -16.68
C PRO A 33 -2.99 -37.19 -16.24
N GLY A 34 -2.57 -38.23 -15.52
CA GLY A 34 -3.28 -39.48 -15.24
C GLY A 34 -4.35 -39.44 -14.14
N ALA A 35 -5.24 -40.42 -14.25
CA ALA A 35 -6.47 -40.56 -13.50
C ALA A 35 -6.26 -41.03 -12.04
N ALA A 36 -6.91 -40.32 -11.12
CA ALA A 36 -7.34 -40.85 -9.83
C ALA A 36 -8.80 -41.34 -9.96
N ALA A 37 -9.19 -42.27 -9.07
CA ALA A 37 -10.41 -43.07 -9.11
C ALA A 37 -11.67 -42.30 -9.54
N ALA A 38 -12.39 -42.86 -10.52
CA ALA A 38 -13.43 -42.18 -11.28
C ALA A 38 -14.58 -41.66 -10.39
N PRO A 39 -14.72 -40.33 -10.23
CA PRO A 39 -15.99 -39.75 -9.79
C PRO A 39 -17.08 -40.08 -10.82
N ASP A 40 -18.34 -40.06 -10.40
CA ASP A 40 -19.49 -40.20 -11.31
C ASP A 40 -19.23 -39.30 -12.53
N PRO A 41 -19.26 -39.83 -13.77
CA PRO A 41 -18.90 -39.08 -14.97
C PRO A 41 -19.71 -37.80 -15.11
N ARG A 42 -20.90 -37.71 -14.50
CA ARG A 42 -21.70 -36.48 -14.46
C ARG A 42 -21.09 -35.40 -13.60
N CYS A 43 -20.55 -35.74 -12.42
CA CYS A 43 -19.88 -34.76 -11.56
C CYS A 43 -18.60 -34.24 -12.25
N ALA A 44 -17.84 -35.12 -12.90
CA ALA A 44 -16.65 -34.71 -13.66
C ALA A 44 -16.98 -33.77 -14.83
N VAL A 45 -18.06 -34.05 -15.58
CA VAL A 45 -18.52 -33.18 -16.68
C VAL A 45 -19.05 -31.85 -16.14
N ALA A 46 -19.77 -31.84 -15.02
CA ALA A 46 -20.24 -30.62 -14.38
C ALA A 46 -19.08 -29.77 -13.84
N ALA A 47 -18.11 -30.39 -13.15
CA ALA A 47 -16.91 -29.72 -12.68
C ALA A 47 -16.09 -29.13 -13.84
N ALA A 48 -15.94 -29.87 -14.94
CA ALA A 48 -15.28 -29.37 -16.15
C ALA A 48 -16.05 -28.20 -16.79
N ALA A 49 -17.37 -28.28 -16.86
CA ALA A 49 -18.20 -27.18 -17.38
C ALA A 49 -18.13 -25.92 -16.51
N THR A 50 -18.13 -26.05 -15.18
CA THR A 50 -17.92 -24.92 -14.26
C THR A 50 -16.49 -24.35 -14.39
N ALA A 51 -15.47 -25.20 -14.54
CA ALA A 51 -14.08 -24.77 -14.77
C ALA A 51 -13.90 -24.06 -16.12
N ASP A 52 -14.69 -24.42 -17.13
CA ASP A 52 -14.75 -23.76 -18.44
C ASP A 52 -15.65 -22.50 -18.44
N ALA A 53 -15.97 -21.95 -17.26
CA ALA A 53 -16.83 -20.78 -17.06
C ALA A 53 -18.23 -20.94 -17.68
N ARG A 54 -18.82 -22.13 -17.60
CA ARG A 54 -20.20 -22.43 -18.05
C ARG A 54 -21.00 -23.13 -16.95
N PRO A 55 -21.14 -22.52 -15.76
CA PRO A 55 -21.82 -23.15 -14.63
C PRO A 55 -23.30 -23.43 -14.90
N THR A 56 -23.99 -22.64 -15.73
CA THR A 56 -25.38 -22.94 -16.14
C THR A 56 -25.49 -24.26 -16.90
N ARG A 57 -24.52 -24.56 -17.79
CA ARG A 57 -24.47 -25.87 -18.44
C ARG A 57 -24.09 -26.98 -17.48
N ALA A 58 -23.27 -26.70 -16.47
CA ALA A 58 -22.99 -27.66 -15.41
C ALA A 58 -24.27 -28.05 -14.66
N LEU A 59 -25.10 -27.07 -14.32
CA LEU A 59 -26.43 -27.31 -13.75
C LEU A 59 -27.33 -28.06 -14.72
N ASP A 60 -27.35 -27.71 -16.00
CA ASP A 60 -28.11 -28.48 -17.00
C ASP A 60 -27.65 -29.94 -17.06
N TYR A 61 -26.35 -30.25 -16.96
CA TYR A 61 -25.86 -31.64 -16.91
C TYR A 61 -26.26 -32.38 -15.64
N LEU A 62 -26.36 -31.66 -14.51
CA LEU A 62 -26.74 -32.22 -13.21
C LEU A 62 -28.27 -32.37 -13.06
N ASP A 63 -29.04 -31.46 -13.65
CA ASP A 63 -30.50 -31.37 -13.60
C ASP A 63 -31.18 -32.05 -14.81
N ALA A 64 -30.45 -32.29 -15.91
CA ALA A 64 -30.99 -32.99 -17.08
C ALA A 64 -31.44 -34.41 -16.71
N ARG A 65 -32.76 -34.51 -16.57
CA ARG A 65 -33.65 -35.42 -17.29
C ARG A 65 -33.04 -35.89 -18.62
N ALA A 66 -32.06 -36.79 -18.59
CA ALA A 66 -31.73 -37.58 -19.76
C ALA A 66 -33.04 -38.27 -20.21
N PRO A 67 -33.46 -38.17 -21.48
CA PRO A 67 -34.76 -38.67 -21.94
C PRO A 67 -34.93 -40.21 -21.88
N ARG A 68 -34.14 -40.95 -21.08
CA ARG A 68 -34.23 -42.40 -20.91
C ARG A 68 -34.05 -42.97 -19.50
N LEU A 69 -33.80 -42.19 -18.44
CA LEU A 69 -33.71 -42.75 -17.09
C LEU A 69 -34.43 -41.86 -16.07
N ALA A 70 -35.61 -42.33 -15.65
CA ALA A 70 -36.45 -41.72 -14.64
C ALA A 70 -35.84 -41.94 -13.24
N ALA A 71 -35.16 -40.93 -12.70
CA ALA A 71 -35.03 -40.74 -11.26
C ALA A 71 -35.01 -39.22 -10.96
N PRO A 72 -35.82 -38.69 -10.02
CA PRO A 72 -36.04 -37.24 -9.88
C PRO A 72 -35.05 -36.52 -8.95
N THR A 73 -33.97 -37.17 -8.51
CA THR A 73 -33.00 -36.60 -7.58
C THR A 73 -31.58 -36.78 -8.11
N PRO A 74 -30.74 -35.72 -8.14
CA PRO A 74 -29.33 -35.88 -8.45
C PRO A 74 -28.70 -36.85 -7.43
N PRO A 75 -27.79 -37.75 -7.84
CA PRO A 75 -27.08 -38.57 -6.88
C PRO A 75 -26.39 -37.66 -5.86
N ALA A 76 -26.47 -38.00 -4.56
CA ALA A 76 -25.85 -37.23 -3.47
C ALA A 76 -24.34 -36.97 -3.68
N ALA A 77 -23.72 -37.72 -4.58
CA ALA A 77 -22.33 -37.61 -4.99
C ALA A 77 -21.96 -36.30 -5.73
N CYS A 78 -22.89 -35.58 -6.37
CA CYS A 78 -22.57 -34.34 -7.12
C CYS A 78 -23.04 -33.04 -6.44
N LEU A 79 -23.34 -33.07 -5.15
CA LEU A 79 -23.81 -31.86 -4.43
C LEU A 79 -22.74 -30.76 -4.41
N ALA A 80 -21.47 -31.12 -4.26
CA ALA A 80 -20.37 -30.16 -4.25
C ALA A 80 -20.24 -29.42 -5.59
N GLU A 81 -20.37 -30.12 -6.72
CA GLU A 81 -20.30 -29.55 -8.06
C GLU A 81 -21.52 -28.68 -8.38
N ARG A 82 -22.70 -29.07 -7.89
CA ARG A 82 -23.93 -28.26 -7.96
C ARG A 82 -23.77 -26.95 -7.19
N ASP A 83 -23.31 -27.03 -5.94
CA ASP A 83 -23.10 -25.87 -5.08
C ASP A 83 -21.99 -24.96 -5.63
N ALA A 84 -20.94 -25.55 -6.20
CA ALA A 84 -19.88 -24.79 -6.88
C ALA A 84 -20.41 -24.06 -8.13
N ALA A 85 -21.25 -24.69 -8.94
CA ALA A 85 -21.87 -24.07 -10.10
C ALA A 85 -22.83 -22.93 -9.70
N LEU A 86 -23.69 -23.14 -8.71
CA LEU A 86 -24.59 -22.10 -8.18
C LEU A 86 -23.79 -20.92 -7.60
N SER A 87 -22.77 -21.20 -6.78
CA SER A 87 -21.90 -20.17 -6.22
C SER A 87 -21.11 -19.40 -7.29
N ALA A 88 -20.78 -20.04 -8.42
CA ALA A 88 -20.13 -19.36 -9.55
C ALA A 88 -21.11 -18.43 -10.27
N ILE A 89 -22.36 -18.86 -10.50
CA ILE A 89 -23.42 -18.05 -11.10
C ILE A 89 -23.70 -16.80 -10.24
N ASP A 90 -23.94 -16.99 -8.94
CA ASP A 90 -24.26 -15.88 -8.03
C ASP A 90 -23.12 -14.85 -7.97
N ARG A 91 -21.87 -15.34 -7.82
CA ARG A 91 -20.69 -14.44 -7.81
C ARG A 91 -20.48 -13.74 -9.15
N ALA A 92 -20.72 -14.40 -10.27
CA ALA A 92 -20.60 -13.79 -11.59
C ALA A 92 -21.66 -12.70 -11.81
N ALA A 93 -22.88 -12.92 -11.32
CA ALA A 93 -23.95 -11.92 -11.35
C ALA A 93 -23.63 -10.70 -10.47
N ASP A 94 -23.16 -10.90 -9.22
CA ASP A 94 -22.73 -9.82 -8.32
C ASP A 94 -21.59 -8.97 -8.93
N LEU A 95 -20.64 -9.63 -9.60
CA LEU A 95 -19.54 -8.96 -10.29
C LEU A 95 -20.03 -8.19 -11.52
N ALA A 96 -21.00 -8.71 -12.28
CA ALA A 96 -21.61 -8.00 -13.39
C ALA A 96 -22.40 -6.77 -12.92
N ASP A 97 -23.12 -6.86 -11.80
CA ASP A 97 -23.81 -5.74 -11.17
C ASP A 97 -22.83 -4.67 -10.67
N SER A 98 -21.74 -5.08 -10.02
CA SER A 98 -20.64 -4.19 -9.69
C SER A 98 -20.06 -3.52 -10.93
N ALA A 99 -19.80 -4.28 -12.00
CA ALA A 99 -19.24 -3.74 -13.23
C ALA A 99 -20.12 -2.64 -13.83
N TYR A 100 -21.44 -2.79 -13.77
CA TYR A 100 -22.40 -1.78 -14.20
C TYR A 100 -22.36 -0.53 -13.31
N VAL A 101 -22.36 -0.71 -11.99
CA VAL A 101 -22.33 0.37 -10.98
C VAL A 101 -21.08 1.26 -11.10
N TRP A 102 -19.94 0.70 -11.50
CA TRP A 102 -18.69 1.45 -11.69
C TRP A 102 -18.60 2.23 -13.02
N GLN A 103 -19.56 2.07 -13.95
CA GLN A 103 -19.59 2.85 -15.19
C GLN A 103 -19.96 4.30 -14.91
N PRO A 104 -19.33 5.27 -15.59
CA PRO A 104 -19.77 6.66 -15.59
C PRO A 104 -21.23 6.83 -15.99
N GLY A 105 -22.06 7.38 -15.08
CA GLY A 105 -23.51 7.45 -15.20
C GLY A 105 -24.28 6.29 -14.55
N GLY A 106 -23.59 5.35 -13.90
CA GLY A 106 -24.18 4.33 -13.03
C GLY A 106 -24.56 4.91 -11.65
N VAL A 107 -25.34 4.14 -10.86
CA VAL A 107 -25.64 4.53 -9.48
C VAL A 107 -24.40 4.22 -8.64
N ALA A 108 -23.60 5.24 -8.31
CA ALA A 108 -22.38 5.08 -7.52
C ALA A 108 -22.63 4.22 -6.26
N PRO A 109 -21.76 3.23 -5.96
CA PRO A 109 -22.01 2.24 -4.91
C PRO A 109 -22.06 2.86 -3.51
N TYR A 110 -21.46 4.04 -3.34
CA TYR A 110 -21.51 4.88 -2.15
C TYR A 110 -21.10 6.32 -2.50
N SER A 111 -21.47 7.29 -1.65
CA SER A 111 -21.13 8.71 -1.87
C SER A 111 -19.61 8.93 -1.84
N GLY A 112 -19.04 9.36 -2.97
CA GLY A 112 -17.60 9.64 -3.13
C GLY A 112 -16.78 8.52 -3.77
N ALA A 113 -17.42 7.44 -4.24
CA ALA A 113 -16.77 6.52 -5.19
C ALA A 113 -16.62 7.24 -6.54
N ASP A 114 -15.39 7.40 -7.02
CA ASP A 114 -15.14 7.89 -8.37
C ASP A 114 -15.49 6.80 -9.38
N GLU A 115 -16.44 7.06 -10.28
CA GLU A 115 -16.77 6.17 -11.40
C GLU A 115 -15.49 5.86 -12.21
N SER A 116 -15.28 4.60 -12.60
CA SER A 116 -14.02 4.14 -13.20
C SER A 116 -14.26 3.05 -14.24
N TRP A 117 -13.93 3.37 -15.50
CA TRP A 117 -13.95 2.40 -16.61
C TRP A 117 -12.96 1.24 -16.41
N ASP A 118 -11.83 1.47 -15.72
CA ASP A 118 -10.86 0.41 -15.41
C ASP A 118 -11.44 -0.60 -14.41
N GLU A 119 -12.13 -0.11 -13.37
CA GLU A 119 -12.76 -0.98 -12.36
C GLU A 119 -13.96 -1.72 -12.96
N SER A 120 -14.78 -1.03 -13.77
CA SER A 120 -15.86 -1.65 -14.53
C SER A 120 -15.35 -2.77 -15.44
N LEU A 121 -14.22 -2.56 -16.13
CA LEU A 121 -13.59 -3.55 -16.98
C LEU A 121 -13.10 -4.77 -16.19
N ASP A 122 -12.41 -4.56 -15.08
CA ASP A 122 -11.87 -5.64 -14.25
C ASP A 122 -13.00 -6.52 -13.71
N ARG A 123 -14.06 -5.92 -13.16
CA ARG A 123 -15.23 -6.66 -12.65
C ARG A 123 -15.98 -7.40 -13.75
N ALA A 124 -16.18 -6.80 -14.91
CA ALA A 124 -16.80 -7.48 -16.05
C ALA A 124 -15.95 -8.66 -16.55
N THR A 125 -14.63 -8.53 -16.50
CA THR A 125 -13.70 -9.60 -16.88
C THR A 125 -13.71 -10.75 -15.86
N GLN A 126 -13.75 -10.44 -14.57
CA GLN A 126 -13.87 -11.43 -13.50
C GLN A 126 -15.22 -12.16 -13.56
N ALA A 127 -16.31 -11.44 -13.87
CA ALA A 127 -17.62 -12.05 -14.08
C ALA A 127 -17.58 -13.09 -15.21
N LEU A 128 -17.01 -12.73 -16.38
CA LEU A 128 -16.87 -13.63 -17.53
C LEU A 128 -15.94 -14.82 -17.29
N ALA A 129 -14.98 -14.69 -16.37
CA ALA A 129 -14.10 -15.79 -15.99
C ALA A 129 -14.80 -16.84 -15.11
N LEU A 130 -15.89 -16.45 -14.43
CA LEU A 130 -16.70 -17.34 -13.60
C LEU A 130 -17.91 -17.89 -14.37
N ASP A 131 -18.58 -17.05 -15.16
CA ASP A 131 -19.68 -17.43 -16.05
C ASP A 131 -19.63 -16.60 -17.33
N ALA A 132 -19.38 -17.26 -18.46
CA ALA A 132 -19.33 -16.65 -19.78
C ALA A 132 -20.67 -16.02 -20.19
N ASP A 133 -21.77 -16.50 -19.61
CA ASP A 133 -23.13 -16.03 -19.87
C ASP A 133 -23.65 -15.09 -18.74
N ALA A 134 -22.77 -14.58 -17.86
CA ALA A 134 -23.14 -13.70 -16.75
C ALA A 134 -23.92 -12.46 -17.21
N VAL A 135 -25.03 -12.16 -16.53
CA VAL A 135 -25.88 -11.00 -16.77
C VAL A 135 -26.05 -10.21 -15.48
N SER A 136 -25.91 -8.88 -15.58
CA SER A 136 -26.23 -7.97 -14.48
C SER A 136 -27.74 -7.98 -14.22
N ALA A 137 -28.15 -8.31 -13.00
CA ALA A 137 -29.53 -8.25 -12.57
C ALA A 137 -30.05 -6.80 -12.50
N LEU A 138 -29.17 -5.83 -12.18
CA LEU A 138 -29.51 -4.42 -12.11
C LEU A 138 -29.78 -3.79 -13.50
N ALA A 139 -29.02 -4.20 -14.52
CA ALA A 139 -29.06 -3.56 -15.84
C ALA A 139 -29.66 -4.43 -16.96
N GLY A 140 -29.83 -5.74 -16.73
CA GLY A 140 -30.22 -6.70 -17.76
C GLY A 140 -29.21 -6.81 -18.90
N ARG A 141 -27.95 -6.42 -18.68
CA ARG A 141 -26.87 -6.45 -19.68
C ARG A 141 -25.88 -7.56 -19.38
N SER A 142 -25.35 -8.20 -20.41
CA SER A 142 -24.33 -9.21 -20.25
C SER A 142 -23.00 -8.60 -19.78
N ALA A 143 -22.22 -9.35 -19.01
CA ALA A 143 -20.86 -8.96 -18.63
C ALA A 143 -19.98 -8.74 -19.87
N ALA A 144 -20.24 -9.43 -20.99
CA ALA A 144 -19.57 -9.24 -22.28
C ALA A 144 -19.85 -7.85 -22.88
N ASP A 145 -21.10 -7.38 -22.81
CA ASP A 145 -21.47 -6.04 -23.28
C ASP A 145 -20.86 -4.97 -22.38
N LEU A 146 -20.92 -5.14 -21.05
CA LEU A 146 -20.30 -4.23 -20.09
C LEU A 146 -18.78 -4.13 -20.30
N ARG A 147 -18.12 -5.27 -20.55
CA ARG A 147 -16.70 -5.32 -20.91
C ARG A 147 -16.42 -4.55 -22.19
N THR A 148 -17.21 -4.81 -23.24
CA THR A 148 -17.02 -4.17 -24.56
C THR A 148 -17.22 -2.65 -24.47
N GLN A 149 -18.23 -2.22 -23.72
CA GLN A 149 -18.50 -0.81 -23.45
C GLN A 149 -17.34 -0.15 -22.68
N ALA A 150 -16.81 -0.81 -21.65
CA ALA A 150 -15.66 -0.32 -20.89
C ALA A 150 -14.40 -0.22 -21.76
N LEU A 151 -14.11 -1.26 -22.56
CA LEU A 151 -12.97 -1.28 -23.50
C LEU A 151 -13.04 -0.15 -24.52
N ALA A 152 -14.24 0.19 -25.03
CA ALA A 152 -14.43 1.26 -25.99
C ALA A 152 -14.11 2.65 -25.42
N HIS A 153 -14.16 2.82 -24.10
CA HIS A 153 -13.90 4.10 -23.42
C HIS A 153 -12.47 4.20 -22.86
N LEU A 154 -11.71 3.10 -22.89
CA LEU A 154 -10.30 3.11 -22.52
C LEU A 154 -9.44 3.63 -23.69
N PRO A 155 -8.55 4.61 -23.45
CA PRO A 155 -7.75 5.26 -24.49
C PRO A 155 -6.76 4.33 -25.21
N VAL A 156 -6.55 3.11 -24.70
CA VAL A 156 -5.62 2.12 -25.25
C VAL A 156 -6.20 1.37 -26.46
N HIS A 157 -7.52 1.16 -26.53
CA HIS A 157 -8.13 0.39 -27.64
C HIS A 157 -8.34 1.21 -28.91
N ALA A 158 -8.75 2.49 -28.76
CA ALA A 158 -8.70 3.43 -29.87
C ALA A 158 -7.27 3.62 -30.43
N ALA A 159 -6.25 3.45 -29.59
CA ALA A 159 -4.85 3.46 -29.99
C ALA A 159 -4.39 2.15 -30.67
N ALA A 160 -4.99 1.00 -30.33
CA ALA A 160 -4.64 -0.30 -30.91
C ALA A 160 -5.22 -0.48 -32.32
N ASP A 161 -6.48 -0.10 -32.57
CA ASP A 161 -7.09 -0.18 -33.90
C ASP A 161 -6.45 0.84 -34.87
N SER A 162 -6.12 2.03 -34.37
CA SER A 162 -5.34 3.01 -35.13
C SER A 162 -3.90 2.55 -35.37
N ALA A 163 -3.28 1.83 -34.43
CA ALA A 163 -1.97 1.22 -34.64
C ALA A 163 -2.00 0.10 -35.68
N HIS A 164 -3.07 -0.72 -35.75
CA HIS A 164 -3.20 -1.77 -36.75
C HIS A 164 -3.38 -1.20 -38.18
N GLY A 165 -4.24 -0.19 -38.35
CA GLY A 165 -4.41 0.50 -39.64
C GLY A 165 -3.14 1.27 -40.07
N TRP A 166 -2.49 1.97 -39.13
CA TRP A 166 -1.19 2.60 -39.37
C TRP A 166 -0.12 1.58 -39.74
N TRP A 167 -0.12 0.40 -39.11
CA TRP A 167 0.83 -0.68 -39.37
C TRP A 167 0.68 -1.29 -40.76
N GLN A 168 -0.54 -1.61 -41.20
CA GLN A 168 -0.74 -2.12 -42.57
C GLN A 168 -0.24 -1.12 -43.62
N THR A 169 -0.52 0.18 -43.40
CA THR A 169 -0.03 1.26 -44.25
C THR A 169 1.51 1.33 -44.28
N LEU A 170 2.17 1.12 -43.13
CA LEU A 170 3.63 1.14 -43.00
C LEU A 170 4.27 -0.13 -43.59
N ALA A 171 3.67 -1.30 -43.37
CA ALA A 171 4.12 -2.58 -43.90
C ALA A 171 4.01 -2.63 -45.43
N ASP A 172 2.91 -2.14 -46.00
CA ASP A 172 2.74 -2.05 -47.45
C ASP A 172 3.67 -1.01 -48.09
N GLY A 173 3.93 0.10 -47.40
CA GLY A 173 4.94 1.09 -47.81
C GLY A 173 6.39 0.61 -47.67
N ALA A 174 6.66 -0.34 -46.77
CA ALA A 174 8.02 -0.84 -46.48
C ALA A 174 8.41 -2.08 -47.30
N ARG A 175 7.45 -2.80 -47.92
CA ARG A 175 7.72 -3.92 -48.85
C ARG A 175 8.80 -3.63 -49.92
N PRO A 176 8.87 -2.45 -50.58
CA PRO A 176 9.94 -2.16 -51.55
C PRO A 176 11.31 -1.84 -50.93
N LEU A 177 11.41 -1.65 -49.60
CA LEU A 177 12.64 -1.26 -48.89
C LEU A 177 13.48 -2.47 -48.39
N GLY A 178 13.22 -3.69 -48.88
CA GLY A 178 13.73 -4.96 -48.32
C GLY A 178 15.16 -4.96 -47.78
N ALA A 179 16.18 -4.72 -48.62
CA ALA A 179 17.58 -4.70 -48.20
C ALA A 179 17.98 -3.50 -47.28
N PRO A 180 17.62 -2.24 -47.59
CA PRO A 180 17.95 -1.11 -46.71
C PRO A 180 17.22 -1.14 -45.36
N ALA A 181 15.99 -1.66 -45.30
CA ALA A 181 15.26 -1.85 -44.06
C ALA A 181 15.95 -2.89 -43.16
N LEU A 182 16.38 -4.02 -43.73
CA LEU A 182 17.15 -5.03 -43.00
C LEU A 182 18.46 -4.45 -42.46
N ALA A 183 19.21 -3.70 -43.28
CA ALA A 183 20.45 -3.05 -42.86
C ALA A 183 20.24 -2.04 -41.72
N PHE A 184 19.17 -1.24 -41.78
CA PHE A 184 18.78 -0.33 -40.71
C PHE A 184 18.44 -1.08 -39.41
N VAL A 185 17.66 -2.16 -39.49
CA VAL A 185 17.29 -2.98 -38.32
C VAL A 185 18.53 -3.62 -37.69
N CYS A 186 19.44 -4.16 -38.50
CA CYS A 186 20.71 -4.72 -38.02
C CYS A 186 21.59 -3.66 -37.34
N ALA A 187 21.71 -2.46 -37.94
CA ALA A 187 22.48 -1.36 -37.36
C ALA A 187 21.86 -0.86 -36.04
N LEU A 188 20.54 -0.74 -35.97
CA LEU A 188 19.83 -0.39 -34.75
C LEU A 188 20.01 -1.46 -33.67
N ALA A 189 19.90 -2.74 -34.02
CA ALA A 189 20.16 -3.85 -33.12
C ALA A 189 21.60 -3.83 -32.58
N ALA A 190 22.59 -3.50 -33.41
CA ALA A 190 23.98 -3.34 -33.00
C ALA A 190 24.16 -2.17 -32.01
N VAL A 191 23.51 -1.02 -32.25
CA VAL A 191 23.52 0.12 -31.31
C VAL A 191 22.90 -0.28 -29.96
N LEU A 192 21.76 -0.99 -29.97
CA LEU A 192 21.11 -1.45 -28.75
C LEU A 192 21.95 -2.49 -28.00
N LEU A 193 22.59 -3.42 -28.72
CA LEU A 193 23.50 -4.40 -28.14
C LEU A 193 24.73 -3.73 -27.51
N ALA A 194 25.35 -2.76 -28.20
CA ALA A 194 26.47 -1.99 -27.67
C ALA A 194 26.05 -1.19 -26.43
N ALA A 195 24.87 -0.57 -26.44
CA ALA A 195 24.33 0.12 -25.26
C ALA A 195 24.13 -0.83 -24.07
N ARG A 196 23.64 -2.05 -24.33
CA ARG A 196 23.48 -3.09 -23.33
C ARG A 196 24.82 -3.55 -22.76
N LEU A 197 25.85 -3.72 -23.59
CA LEU A 197 27.20 -4.08 -23.15
C LEU A 197 27.89 -2.95 -22.37
N LEU A 198 27.54 -1.68 -22.65
CA LEU A 198 28.07 -0.52 -21.95
C LEU A 198 27.42 -0.30 -20.57
N ALA A 199 26.14 -0.63 -20.40
CA ALA A 199 25.40 -0.48 -19.13
C ALA A 199 26.11 -1.05 -17.87
N PRO A 200 26.73 -2.26 -17.89
CA PRO A 200 27.44 -2.82 -16.74
C PRO A 200 28.85 -2.26 -16.50
N VAL A 201 29.41 -1.47 -17.43
CA VAL A 201 30.81 -0.98 -17.36
C VAL A 201 31.05 -0.10 -16.13
N THR A 202 30.02 0.58 -15.62
CA THR A 202 30.12 1.42 -14.43
C THR A 202 28.94 1.24 -13.48
N LEU A 203 29.22 1.32 -12.17
CA LEU A 203 28.22 1.38 -11.10
C LEU A 203 27.63 2.80 -10.95
N HIS A 204 28.32 3.81 -11.47
CA HIS A 204 28.11 5.23 -11.14
C HIS A 204 27.47 6.02 -12.28
N TRP A 205 26.30 5.56 -12.72
CA TRP A 205 25.45 6.30 -13.65
C TRP A 205 24.84 7.54 -12.99
N PRO A 206 24.54 8.60 -13.76
CA PRO A 206 23.88 9.80 -13.23
C PRO A 206 22.52 9.46 -12.62
N VAL A 207 22.19 10.11 -11.51
CA VAL A 207 20.83 10.07 -10.97
C VAL A 207 19.98 11.05 -11.78
N LEU A 208 19.11 10.51 -12.63
CA LEU A 208 18.22 11.30 -13.48
C LEU A 208 16.84 11.42 -12.83
N ARG A 209 16.28 12.64 -12.81
CA ARG A 209 14.86 12.82 -12.50
C ARG A 209 14.01 12.24 -13.62
N GLU A 210 12.76 11.94 -13.34
CA GLU A 210 11.82 11.40 -14.33
C GLU A 210 11.74 12.20 -15.66
N PRO A 211 11.60 13.55 -15.67
CA PRO A 211 11.62 14.31 -16.92
C PRO A 211 12.98 14.26 -17.62
N GLU A 212 14.09 14.25 -16.87
CA GLU A 212 15.44 14.16 -17.42
C GLU A 212 15.67 12.78 -18.05
N ARG A 213 15.17 11.71 -17.43
CA ARG A 213 15.20 10.35 -17.95
C ARG A 213 14.36 10.20 -19.22
N LEU A 214 13.18 10.81 -19.27
CA LEU A 214 12.35 10.86 -20.49
C LEU A 214 13.07 11.61 -21.61
N ALA A 215 13.67 12.76 -21.32
CA ALA A 215 14.44 13.54 -22.28
C ALA A 215 15.67 12.77 -22.80
N VAL A 216 16.45 12.14 -21.90
CA VAL A 216 17.61 11.30 -22.26
C VAL A 216 17.17 10.09 -23.08
N GLY A 217 16.06 9.45 -22.71
CA GLY A 217 15.50 8.33 -23.46
C GLY A 217 15.06 8.71 -24.86
N ALA A 218 14.29 9.80 -24.99
CA ALA A 218 13.85 10.32 -26.29
C ALA A 218 15.05 10.75 -27.16
N ALA A 219 15.99 11.48 -26.58
CA ALA A 219 17.25 11.87 -27.23
C ALA A 219 18.05 10.65 -27.70
N GLY A 220 18.16 9.61 -26.88
CA GLY A 220 18.85 8.38 -27.22
C GLY A 220 18.19 7.63 -28.40
N VAL A 221 16.86 7.52 -28.40
CA VAL A 221 16.10 6.89 -29.49
C VAL A 221 16.22 7.70 -30.78
N VAL A 222 16.06 9.02 -30.72
CA VAL A 222 16.21 9.91 -31.88
C VAL A 222 17.62 9.83 -32.45
N ALA A 223 18.66 9.87 -31.60
CA ALA A 223 20.04 9.71 -32.02
C ALA A 223 20.30 8.33 -32.65
N ALA A 224 19.69 7.26 -32.13
CA ALA A 224 19.84 5.92 -32.69
C ALA A 224 19.25 5.83 -34.10
N ILE A 225 18.00 6.29 -34.28
CA ILE A 225 17.32 6.27 -35.58
C ILE A 225 18.03 7.20 -36.57
N ALA A 226 18.32 8.44 -36.17
CA ALA A 226 18.98 9.39 -37.05
C ALA A 226 20.42 8.97 -37.39
N GLY A 227 21.17 8.48 -36.41
CA GLY A 227 22.54 8.01 -36.61
C GLY A 227 22.61 6.82 -37.56
N THR A 228 21.73 5.83 -37.39
CA THR A 228 21.70 4.64 -38.26
C THR A 228 21.23 4.96 -39.68
N LEU A 229 20.26 5.85 -39.86
CA LEU A 229 19.84 6.34 -41.19
C LEU A 229 20.97 7.11 -41.89
N VAL A 230 21.62 8.04 -41.19
CA VAL A 230 22.76 8.82 -41.73
C VAL A 230 23.94 7.92 -42.06
N LEU A 231 24.24 6.94 -41.20
CA LEU A 231 25.31 5.98 -41.41
C LEU A 231 25.03 5.09 -42.62
N GLY A 232 23.81 4.55 -42.73
CA GLY A 232 23.38 3.74 -43.87
C GLY A 232 23.47 4.52 -45.19
N LEU A 233 23.04 5.79 -45.18
CA LEU A 233 23.16 6.70 -46.33
C LEU A 233 24.63 7.00 -46.68
N GLY A 234 25.48 7.24 -45.68
CA GLY A 234 26.90 7.48 -45.90
C GLY A 234 27.61 6.27 -46.50
N VAL A 235 27.27 5.05 -46.04
CA VAL A 235 27.82 3.81 -46.58
C VAL A 235 27.35 3.59 -48.01
N THR A 236 26.05 3.75 -48.31
CA THR A 236 25.54 3.57 -49.68
C THR A 236 26.14 4.57 -50.65
N MET A 237 26.31 5.84 -50.27
CA MET A 237 27.00 6.83 -51.10
C MET A 237 28.47 6.47 -51.34
N ALA A 238 29.17 5.99 -50.30
CA ALA A 238 30.57 5.59 -50.41
C ALA A 238 30.78 4.34 -51.30
N THR A 239 29.86 3.37 -51.25
CA THR A 239 30.00 2.11 -52.00
C THR A 239 29.44 2.18 -53.42
N SER A 240 28.41 3.00 -53.67
CA SER A 240 27.76 3.08 -54.99
C SER A 240 28.31 4.19 -55.90
N GLY A 241 29.04 5.17 -55.35
CA GLY A 241 29.54 6.34 -56.10
C GLY A 241 28.45 7.31 -56.56
N VAL A 242 27.18 7.06 -56.23
CA VAL A 242 26.03 7.89 -56.62
C VAL A 242 26.00 9.16 -55.76
N ARG A 243 26.01 10.34 -56.39
CA ARG A 243 25.77 11.62 -55.70
C ARG A 243 24.32 11.69 -55.21
N ALA A 244 24.12 12.22 -54.01
CA ALA A 244 22.80 12.42 -53.43
C ALA A 244 21.88 13.20 -54.40
N PRO A 245 20.64 12.77 -54.66
CA PRO A 245 19.69 13.54 -55.45
C PRO A 245 19.39 14.90 -54.78
N ASP A 246 19.23 15.98 -55.54
CA ASP A 246 18.95 17.32 -55.00
C ASP A 246 17.64 17.37 -54.16
N SER A 247 16.71 16.46 -54.42
CA SER A 247 15.46 16.30 -53.66
C SER A 247 15.65 15.81 -52.23
N TRP A 248 16.85 15.36 -51.85
CA TRP A 248 17.17 14.89 -50.49
C TRP A 248 17.65 16.02 -49.57
N THR A 249 17.81 17.23 -50.07
CA THR A 249 18.27 18.40 -49.30
C THR A 249 17.34 18.77 -48.14
N GLY A 250 16.01 18.69 -48.33
CA GLY A 250 15.02 18.96 -47.27
C GLY A 250 15.05 17.95 -46.11
N PRO A 251 14.89 16.64 -46.37
CA PRO A 251 14.94 15.60 -45.34
C PRO A 251 16.27 15.54 -44.58
N THR A 252 17.40 15.74 -45.27
CA THR A 252 18.73 15.75 -44.64
C THR A 252 18.94 16.97 -43.75
N GLN A 253 18.34 18.12 -44.09
CA GLN A 253 18.36 19.31 -43.24
C GLN A 253 17.55 19.12 -41.95
N ALA A 254 16.36 18.52 -42.03
CA ALA A 254 15.57 18.17 -40.84
C ALA A 254 16.31 17.20 -39.91
N LEU A 255 16.97 16.19 -40.49
CA LEU A 255 17.75 15.20 -39.75
C LEU A 255 18.97 15.82 -39.03
N ARG A 256 19.65 16.76 -39.69
CA ARG A 256 20.75 17.53 -39.09
C ARG A 256 20.28 18.40 -37.93
N TRP A 257 19.13 19.06 -38.05
CA TRP A 257 18.55 19.83 -36.95
C TRP A 257 18.14 18.95 -35.77
N ALA A 258 17.56 17.77 -36.03
CA ALA A 258 17.23 16.79 -34.99
C ALA A 258 18.47 16.31 -34.22
N LEU A 259 19.57 16.00 -34.93
CA LEU A 259 20.84 15.61 -34.32
C LEU A 259 21.48 16.76 -33.52
N CYS A 260 21.42 17.98 -34.03
CA CYS A 260 21.91 19.17 -33.33
C CYS A 260 21.13 19.40 -32.01
N ALA A 261 19.80 19.38 -32.06
CA ALA A 261 18.95 19.51 -30.88
C ALA A 261 19.22 18.41 -29.84
N THR A 262 19.47 17.19 -30.31
CA THR A 262 19.82 16.04 -29.47
C THR A 262 21.17 16.24 -28.77
N GLY A 263 22.19 16.68 -29.50
CA GLY A 263 23.52 16.99 -28.97
C GLY A 263 23.49 18.10 -27.92
N VAL A 264 22.74 19.19 -28.18
CA VAL A 264 22.53 20.29 -27.24
C VAL A 264 21.82 19.82 -25.98
N THR A 265 20.78 18.98 -26.12
CA THR A 265 20.03 18.44 -24.98
C THR A 265 20.92 17.58 -24.09
N ALA A 266 21.74 16.69 -24.68
CA ALA A 266 22.69 15.88 -23.94
C ALA A 266 23.73 16.73 -23.18
N ALA A 267 24.28 17.76 -23.83
CA ALA A 267 25.21 18.70 -23.21
C ALA A 267 24.56 19.49 -22.06
N ALA A 268 23.33 19.98 -22.24
CA ALA A 268 22.60 20.70 -21.21
C ALA A 268 22.31 19.83 -19.97
N VAL A 269 21.91 18.56 -20.17
CA VAL A 269 21.69 17.60 -19.06
C VAL A 269 23.01 17.30 -18.34
N ALA A 270 24.10 17.10 -19.08
CA ALA A 270 25.43 16.89 -18.53
C ALA A 270 25.92 18.07 -17.67
N VAL A 271 25.78 19.30 -18.18
CA VAL A 271 26.15 20.54 -17.46
C VAL A 271 25.27 20.72 -16.22
N THR A 272 23.96 20.54 -16.33
CA THR A 272 23.03 20.64 -15.19
C THR A 272 23.40 19.66 -14.08
N ASN A 273 23.76 18.42 -14.44
CA ASN A 273 24.25 17.42 -13.50
C ASN A 273 25.60 17.80 -12.88
N ALA A 274 26.52 18.37 -13.65
CA ALA A 274 27.81 18.83 -13.14
C ALA A 274 27.66 20.02 -12.16
N VAL A 275 26.76 20.97 -12.45
CA VAL A 275 26.47 22.13 -11.58
C VAL A 275 25.79 21.71 -10.29
N ARG A 276 24.79 20.81 -10.32
CA ARG A 276 24.14 20.28 -9.11
C ARG A 276 25.11 19.54 -8.18
N ARG A 277 26.21 19.00 -8.70
CA ARG A 277 27.23 18.34 -7.87
C ARG A 277 28.13 19.33 -7.12
N ARG A 278 28.11 20.62 -7.46
CA ARG A 278 28.86 21.67 -6.75
C ARG A 278 28.12 22.25 -5.55
N THR A 279 26.81 21.99 -5.40
CA THR A 279 26.11 22.42 -4.17
C THR A 279 26.55 21.55 -2.99
N PRO A 280 27.09 22.17 -1.93
CA PRO A 280 27.61 21.46 -0.76
C PRO A 280 26.44 20.99 0.10
N HIS A 281 25.91 19.80 -0.17
CA HIS A 281 25.15 19.07 0.83
C HIS A 281 25.94 17.82 1.21
N SER A 282 26.37 17.81 2.48
CA SER A 282 26.66 16.63 3.27
C SER A 282 25.58 15.60 2.97
N LEU A 283 25.88 14.46 2.35
CA LEU A 283 26.01 13.23 3.13
C LEU A 283 26.73 12.09 2.38
N ASN A 284 27.35 12.32 1.21
CA ASN A 284 28.23 11.26 0.68
C ASN A 284 29.38 11.77 -0.20
N ARG A 285 30.54 11.93 0.43
CA ARG A 285 31.83 12.31 -0.20
C ARG A 285 32.37 11.28 -1.20
N ARG A 286 31.80 10.07 -1.28
CA ARG A 286 32.44 8.91 -1.92
C ARG A 286 32.20 8.68 -3.40
N ARG A 287 31.38 9.46 -4.12
CA ARG A 287 31.04 9.11 -5.51
C ARG A 287 31.18 10.28 -6.49
N ARG A 288 32.42 10.74 -6.67
CA ARG A 288 32.83 11.59 -7.79
C ARG A 288 33.38 10.72 -8.92
N THR A 289 32.56 10.40 -9.91
CA THR A 289 33.06 10.11 -11.26
C THR A 289 32.61 11.24 -12.20
N PRO A 290 33.45 12.26 -12.41
CA PRO A 290 33.19 13.36 -13.35
C PRO A 290 33.24 12.90 -14.83
N ALA A 291 33.76 11.69 -15.09
CA ALA A 291 34.03 11.19 -16.44
C ALA A 291 32.77 11.07 -17.30
N TRP A 292 31.67 10.46 -16.82
CA TRP A 292 30.49 10.23 -17.68
C TRP A 292 29.83 11.53 -18.14
N SER A 293 29.57 12.48 -17.24
CA SER A 293 28.92 13.74 -17.59
C SER A 293 29.80 14.57 -18.54
N ALA A 294 31.12 14.55 -18.34
CA ALA A 294 32.05 15.20 -19.24
C ALA A 294 32.06 14.54 -20.63
N SER A 295 32.10 13.20 -20.70
CA SER A 295 32.07 12.44 -21.96
C SER A 295 30.77 12.64 -22.73
N ALA A 296 29.61 12.54 -22.07
CA ALA A 296 28.31 12.76 -22.71
C ALA A 296 28.14 14.20 -23.21
N GLY A 297 28.60 15.19 -22.44
CA GLY A 297 28.59 16.58 -22.84
C GLY A 297 29.53 16.86 -24.03
N ALA A 298 30.74 16.32 -24.01
CA ALA A 298 31.71 16.45 -25.10
C ALA A 298 31.20 15.80 -26.39
N LEU A 299 30.68 14.57 -26.33
CA LEU A 299 30.09 13.88 -27.48
C LEU A 299 28.88 14.65 -28.04
N GLY A 300 28.01 15.17 -27.17
CA GLY A 300 26.87 16.00 -27.59
C GLY A 300 27.31 17.26 -28.34
N LEU A 301 28.35 17.95 -27.84
CA LEU A 301 28.94 19.12 -28.50
C LEU A 301 29.62 18.78 -29.83
N VAL A 302 30.32 17.64 -29.91
CA VAL A 302 30.95 17.17 -31.16
C VAL A 302 29.89 16.87 -32.22
N VAL A 303 28.80 16.18 -31.88
CA VAL A 303 27.69 15.92 -32.81
C VAL A 303 27.09 17.24 -33.30
N ALA A 304 26.78 18.17 -32.39
CA ALA A 304 26.27 19.49 -32.76
C ALA A 304 27.25 20.25 -33.68
N GLY A 305 28.54 20.29 -33.33
CA GLY A 305 29.59 20.91 -34.14
C GLY A 305 29.70 20.31 -35.55
N LEU A 306 29.68 18.97 -35.67
CA LEU A 306 29.75 18.28 -36.96
C LEU A 306 28.51 18.53 -37.83
N THR A 307 27.32 18.66 -37.23
CA THR A 307 26.11 19.05 -37.98
C THR A 307 26.23 20.46 -38.57
N ILE A 308 26.75 21.41 -37.79
CA ILE A 308 26.92 22.81 -38.19
C ILE A 308 28.01 22.92 -39.27
N ALA A 309 29.12 22.20 -39.10
CA ALA A 309 30.25 22.18 -40.03
C ALA A 309 30.00 21.39 -41.33
N ARG A 310 28.81 20.79 -41.51
CA ARG A 310 28.45 19.98 -42.68
C ARG A 310 29.43 18.84 -42.96
N ALA A 311 29.90 18.18 -41.90
CA ALA A 311 30.82 17.05 -41.99
C ALA A 311 30.27 15.89 -42.86
N PRO A 312 31.14 15.01 -43.37
CA PRO A 312 30.70 13.84 -44.15
C PRO A 312 29.67 13.01 -43.38
N ALA A 313 28.65 12.51 -44.09
CA ALA A 313 27.56 11.74 -43.49
C ALA A 313 28.06 10.57 -42.63
N LEU A 314 29.13 9.88 -43.05
CA LEU A 314 29.69 8.74 -42.32
C LEU A 314 30.17 9.12 -40.90
N TRP A 315 30.93 10.21 -40.75
CA TRP A 315 31.40 10.67 -39.44
C TRP A 315 30.25 11.19 -38.56
N LEU A 316 29.28 11.87 -39.17
CA LEU A 316 28.08 12.33 -38.46
C LEU A 316 27.23 11.15 -37.96
N GLY A 317 27.04 10.13 -38.79
CA GLY A 317 26.32 8.90 -38.44
C GLY A 317 27.01 8.13 -37.32
N LEU A 318 28.34 7.97 -37.39
CA LEU A 318 29.13 7.27 -36.35
C LEU A 318 29.07 7.99 -35.00
N THR A 319 29.26 9.31 -34.98
CA THR A 319 29.21 10.10 -33.73
C THR A 319 27.81 10.14 -33.14
N ALA A 320 26.76 10.23 -33.98
CA ALA A 320 25.38 10.12 -33.55
C ALA A 320 25.07 8.73 -32.96
N CYS A 321 25.54 7.65 -33.58
CA CYS A 321 25.40 6.29 -33.04
C CYS A 321 26.13 6.14 -31.71
N ALA A 322 27.36 6.67 -31.56
CA ALA A 322 28.10 6.64 -30.29
C ALA A 322 27.36 7.40 -29.17
N LEU A 323 26.80 8.57 -29.49
CA LEU A 323 25.94 9.32 -28.56
C LEU A 323 24.68 8.53 -28.20
N ALA A 324 24.05 7.88 -29.19
CA ALA A 324 22.88 7.03 -28.97
C ALA A 324 23.18 5.86 -28.04
N VAL A 325 24.30 5.14 -28.26
CA VAL A 325 24.78 4.06 -27.39
C VAL A 325 24.91 4.56 -25.96
N LEU A 326 25.53 5.72 -25.74
CA LEU A 326 25.72 6.29 -24.41
C LEU A 326 24.41 6.68 -23.74
N LEU A 327 23.50 7.35 -24.45
CA LEU A 327 22.21 7.80 -23.91
C LEU A 327 21.27 6.63 -23.62
N VAL A 328 21.21 5.64 -24.52
CA VAL A 328 20.44 4.41 -24.32
C VAL A 328 21.04 3.58 -23.19
N ALA A 329 22.36 3.42 -23.10
CA ALA A 329 23.01 2.74 -21.97
C ALA A 329 22.68 3.43 -20.65
N THR A 330 22.68 4.76 -20.63
CA THR A 330 22.28 5.56 -19.46
C THR A 330 20.82 5.29 -19.09
N LEU A 331 19.92 5.27 -20.07
CA LEU A 331 18.52 4.94 -19.85
C LEU A 331 18.37 3.53 -19.26
N LEU A 332 19.01 2.53 -19.86
CA LEU A 332 18.96 1.14 -19.40
C LEU A 332 19.49 1.00 -17.97
N ALA A 333 20.63 1.62 -17.68
CA ALA A 333 21.29 1.53 -16.38
C ALA A 333 20.63 2.36 -15.26
N THR A 334 19.78 3.34 -15.60
CA THR A 334 19.05 4.19 -14.65
C THR A 334 17.57 3.82 -14.54
N ARG A 335 17.12 2.74 -15.19
CA ARG A 335 15.79 2.20 -14.99
C ARG A 335 15.64 1.65 -13.57
N LEU A 336 14.46 1.84 -13.00
CA LEU A 336 14.05 1.25 -11.74
C LEU A 336 13.21 0.02 -12.08
N ARG A 337 13.88 -1.11 -12.28
CA ARG A 337 13.26 -2.43 -12.42
C ARG A 337 14.04 -3.39 -11.54
N LEU A 338 13.31 -4.12 -10.71
CA LEU A 338 13.84 -5.02 -9.70
C LEU A 338 13.48 -6.46 -10.06
N VAL A 339 14.44 -7.36 -9.97
CA VAL A 339 14.20 -8.80 -9.94
C VAL A 339 14.57 -9.29 -8.54
N VAL A 340 13.68 -10.06 -7.93
CA VAL A 340 13.84 -10.57 -6.58
C VAL A 340 13.93 -12.08 -6.64
N GLU A 341 14.96 -12.63 -6.03
CA GLU A 341 15.22 -14.05 -5.89
C GLU A 341 15.43 -14.33 -4.40
N VAL A 342 14.65 -15.25 -3.83
CA VAL A 342 14.76 -15.66 -2.42
C VAL A 342 15.06 -17.16 -2.40
N ARG A 343 16.11 -17.57 -1.69
CA ARG A 343 16.56 -18.97 -1.56
C ARG A 343 16.55 -19.35 -0.09
N ARG A 344 16.18 -20.59 0.23
CA ARG A 344 16.35 -21.16 1.57
C ARG A 344 17.53 -22.13 1.58
N ASP A 345 18.32 -22.08 2.65
CA ASP A 345 19.30 -23.12 2.93
C ASP A 345 18.56 -24.44 3.21
N GLY A 346 18.76 -25.43 2.33
CA GLY A 346 18.11 -26.75 2.38
C GLY A 346 17.56 -27.25 1.03
N ASP A 347 17.37 -26.37 0.05
CA ASP A 347 16.78 -26.70 -1.28
C ASP A 347 17.73 -27.49 -2.22
N GLY A 348 18.77 -28.14 -1.68
CA GLY A 348 19.62 -29.09 -2.41
C GLY A 348 18.90 -30.41 -2.75
N GLU A 349 17.76 -30.66 -2.11
CA GLU A 349 16.90 -31.82 -2.34
C GLU A 349 15.48 -31.27 -2.54
N ARG A 350 14.88 -31.55 -3.72
CA ARG A 350 13.63 -30.94 -4.23
C ARG A 350 12.62 -30.54 -3.13
N PRO A 351 12.26 -29.25 -3.00
CA PRO A 351 11.23 -28.83 -2.07
C PRO A 351 9.84 -28.94 -2.74
N ASP A 352 8.92 -29.64 -2.10
CA ASP A 352 7.47 -29.52 -2.33
C ASP A 352 6.90 -28.20 -1.75
N GLY A 353 7.76 -27.26 -1.34
CA GLY A 353 7.40 -25.91 -0.90
C GLY A 353 7.74 -24.88 -1.99
N ASP A 354 6.73 -24.16 -2.48
CA ASP A 354 6.84 -23.27 -3.64
C ASP A 354 7.78 -22.06 -3.37
N PRO A 355 8.96 -21.95 -4.02
CA PRO A 355 9.87 -20.80 -3.86
C PRO A 355 9.23 -19.46 -4.23
N ALA A 356 8.08 -19.48 -4.91
CA ALA A 356 7.27 -18.29 -5.20
C ALA A 356 6.81 -17.54 -3.93
N THR A 357 6.68 -18.19 -2.77
CA THR A 357 6.12 -17.55 -1.56
C THR A 357 7.08 -16.51 -0.93
N GLY A 358 8.38 -16.79 -0.88
CA GLY A 358 9.37 -15.89 -0.26
C GLY A 358 9.60 -14.61 -1.07
N ALA A 359 9.74 -14.74 -2.39
CA ALA A 359 9.89 -13.61 -3.30
C ALA A 359 8.62 -12.72 -3.31
N THR A 360 7.44 -13.33 -3.34
CA THR A 360 6.16 -12.61 -3.27
C THR A 360 6.03 -11.83 -1.96
N ARG A 361 6.42 -12.44 -0.83
CA ARG A 361 6.44 -11.76 0.48
C ARG A 361 7.38 -10.56 0.48
N LEU A 362 8.60 -10.68 -0.04
CA LEU A 362 9.52 -9.54 -0.11
C LEU A 362 8.99 -8.43 -1.02
N VAL A 363 8.38 -8.78 -2.17
CA VAL A 363 7.75 -7.81 -3.07
C VAL A 363 6.61 -7.08 -2.37
N ALA A 364 5.78 -7.78 -1.59
CA ALA A 364 4.74 -7.17 -0.78
C ALA A 364 5.33 -6.19 0.26
N LEU A 365 6.36 -6.59 1.00
CA LEU A 365 7.04 -5.73 1.98
C LEU A 365 7.72 -4.51 1.34
N LEU A 366 8.28 -4.65 0.13
CA LEU A 366 8.80 -3.52 -0.65
C LEU A 366 7.68 -2.59 -1.10
N GLY A 367 6.53 -3.16 -1.48
CA GLY A 367 5.31 -2.43 -1.78
C GLY A 367 4.81 -1.62 -0.59
N ASP A 368 4.82 -2.19 0.60
CA ASP A 368 4.38 -1.52 1.82
C ASP A 368 5.39 -0.48 2.33
N LEU A 369 6.69 -0.75 2.22
CA LEU A 369 7.72 0.18 2.67
C LEU A 369 7.94 1.35 1.69
N ALA A 370 7.86 1.12 0.38
CA ALA A 370 8.21 2.12 -0.63
C ALA A 370 7.40 2.10 -1.93
N GLY A 371 6.30 1.32 -1.99
CA GLY A 371 5.40 1.26 -3.13
C GLY A 371 4.03 1.93 -2.91
N ARG A 372 3.68 2.24 -1.67
CA ARG A 372 2.40 2.84 -1.28
C ARG A 372 2.63 4.04 -0.35
N PRO A 373 1.73 5.05 -0.34
CA PRO A 373 1.76 6.08 0.70
C PRO A 373 1.72 5.41 2.08
N SER A 374 2.54 5.87 3.03
CA SER A 374 2.57 5.22 4.35
C SER A 374 1.22 5.37 5.05
N ALA A 375 0.78 4.29 5.68
CA ALA A 375 -0.41 4.29 6.54
C ALA A 375 -0.07 4.89 7.91
N GLY A 376 -1.11 5.20 8.69
CA GLY A 376 -0.96 5.63 10.08
C GLY A 376 -1.06 7.14 10.26
N THR A 377 -1.94 7.55 11.16
CA THR A 377 -2.30 8.96 11.42
C THR A 377 -1.26 9.68 12.28
N HIS A 378 -0.74 9.02 13.32
CA HIS A 378 0.21 9.62 14.27
C HIS A 378 1.67 9.49 13.83
N VAL A 379 2.02 8.30 13.33
CA VAL A 379 3.35 7.96 12.86
C VAL A 379 3.21 7.18 11.55
N PRO A 380 4.14 7.35 10.60
CA PRO A 380 4.14 6.52 9.41
C PRO A 380 4.32 5.04 9.81
N ARG A 381 3.56 4.15 9.16
CA ARG A 381 3.79 2.70 9.12
C ARG A 381 4.38 2.39 7.74
N GLY A 382 5.68 2.15 7.68
CA GLY A 382 6.46 2.16 6.43
C GLY A 382 7.05 3.55 6.12
N ALA A 383 7.36 3.86 4.86
CA ALA A 383 7.87 5.18 4.48
C ALA A 383 6.92 5.89 3.51
N ASP A 384 6.96 7.23 3.47
CA ASP A 384 6.15 8.04 2.54
C ASP A 384 6.74 8.01 1.11
N VAL A 385 7.08 6.82 0.61
CA VAL A 385 7.67 6.58 -0.69
C VAL A 385 6.69 5.79 -1.56
N ASP A 386 6.42 6.32 -2.75
CA ASP A 386 5.47 5.79 -3.74
C ASP A 386 6.18 5.31 -5.02
N ARG A 387 7.50 5.09 -4.97
CA ARG A 387 8.33 4.88 -6.17
C ARG A 387 8.41 3.44 -6.64
N LEU A 388 8.15 2.47 -5.77
CA LEU A 388 8.11 1.06 -6.14
C LEU A 388 6.71 0.59 -6.56
N GLY A 389 5.70 1.47 -6.50
CA GLY A 389 4.34 1.15 -6.97
C GLY A 389 4.27 1.00 -8.49
N GLY A 390 3.53 -0.01 -8.97
CA GLY A 390 3.27 -0.25 -10.39
C GLY A 390 4.40 -0.95 -11.16
N ALA A 391 4.65 -0.51 -12.41
CA ALA A 391 5.50 -1.18 -13.42
C ALA A 391 7.00 -1.41 -13.07
N ALA A 392 7.44 -1.04 -11.87
CA ALA A 392 8.75 -1.41 -11.32
C ALA A 392 8.77 -2.87 -10.84
N LEU A 393 7.59 -3.39 -10.48
CA LEU A 393 7.29 -4.77 -10.06
C LEU A 393 6.31 -5.36 -11.10
N ALA A 394 6.77 -5.51 -12.35
CA ALA A 394 5.91 -6.07 -13.38
C ALA A 394 5.89 -7.59 -13.25
N GLU A 395 4.71 -8.15 -12.94
CA GLU A 395 4.42 -9.55 -13.19
C GLU A 395 4.44 -9.79 -14.71
N LEU A 396 5.04 -10.91 -15.12
CA LEU A 396 5.06 -11.30 -16.53
C LEU A 396 3.63 -11.62 -16.97
N PRO A 397 3.17 -11.14 -18.14
CA PRO A 397 1.83 -11.45 -18.63
C PRO A 397 1.67 -12.98 -18.80
N ALA A 398 0.57 -13.53 -18.27
CA ALA A 398 0.28 -14.97 -18.27
C ALA A 398 0.04 -15.54 -19.68
N ASN A 399 -0.36 -14.69 -20.64
CA ASN A 399 -0.64 -15.10 -22.01
C ASN A 399 0.63 -15.50 -22.77
N VAL A 400 0.70 -16.74 -23.26
CA VAL A 400 1.87 -17.35 -23.93
C VAL A 400 2.40 -16.50 -25.10
N ALA A 401 1.51 -15.92 -25.92
CA ALA A 401 1.91 -15.06 -27.04
C ALA A 401 2.49 -13.72 -26.58
N LEU A 402 1.89 -13.10 -25.57
CA LEU A 402 2.38 -11.87 -24.94
C LEU A 402 3.67 -12.12 -24.17
N LYS A 403 3.85 -13.31 -23.60
CA LYS A 403 5.06 -13.75 -22.92
C LYS A 403 6.22 -13.92 -23.92
N ALA A 404 6.00 -14.48 -25.10
CA ALA A 404 7.02 -14.59 -26.14
C ALA A 404 7.48 -13.21 -26.65
N VAL A 405 6.52 -12.31 -26.91
CA VAL A 405 6.79 -10.91 -27.30
C VAL A 405 7.48 -10.14 -26.17
N ALA A 406 7.02 -10.29 -24.93
CA ALA A 406 7.63 -9.69 -23.75
C ALA A 406 9.04 -10.24 -23.52
N THR A 407 9.30 -11.52 -23.79
CA THR A 407 10.62 -12.16 -23.65
C THR A 407 11.59 -11.64 -24.71
N ALA A 408 11.16 -11.51 -25.97
CA ALA A 408 11.98 -10.92 -27.04
C ALA A 408 12.25 -9.42 -26.79
N ALA A 409 11.23 -8.68 -26.37
CA ALA A 409 11.37 -7.28 -25.95
C ALA A 409 12.23 -7.14 -24.69
N GLN A 410 12.17 -8.07 -23.73
CA GLN A 410 13.06 -8.12 -22.55
C GLN A 410 14.48 -8.46 -22.95
N TRP A 411 14.67 -9.32 -23.95
CA TRP A 411 15.99 -9.63 -24.51
C TRP A 411 16.61 -8.38 -25.16
N LEU A 412 15.84 -7.59 -25.90
CA LEU A 412 16.33 -6.32 -26.47
C LEU A 412 16.41 -5.17 -25.45
N SER A 413 15.54 -5.13 -24.45
CA SER A 413 15.46 -4.07 -23.43
C SER A 413 16.33 -4.32 -22.18
N GLY A 414 17.06 -5.44 -22.15
CA GLY A 414 18.06 -5.77 -21.14
C GLY A 414 17.48 -6.41 -19.87
N THR A 415 18.35 -7.13 -19.16
CA THR A 415 18.11 -7.62 -17.79
C THR A 415 17.69 -6.48 -16.88
N ALA A 416 16.81 -6.74 -15.91
CA ALA A 416 16.51 -5.76 -14.88
C ALA A 416 17.83 -5.26 -14.26
N PRO A 417 18.06 -3.94 -14.22
CA PRO A 417 19.32 -3.41 -13.73
C PRO A 417 19.51 -3.73 -12.26
N TRP A 418 18.45 -3.92 -11.48
CA TRP A 418 18.54 -4.31 -10.09
C TRP A 418 18.16 -5.77 -9.90
N GLN A 419 19.02 -6.52 -9.23
CA GLN A 419 18.73 -7.88 -8.79
C GLN A 419 18.97 -7.97 -7.29
N VAL A 420 18.01 -8.53 -6.58
CA VAL A 420 18.07 -8.78 -5.14
C VAL A 420 18.09 -10.28 -4.95
N ARG A 421 19.13 -10.77 -4.31
CA ARG A 421 19.21 -12.14 -3.83
C ARG A 421 19.13 -12.14 -2.32
N VAL A 422 18.20 -12.91 -1.79
CA VAL A 422 18.06 -13.11 -0.35
C VAL A 422 18.25 -14.59 -0.07
N GLU A 423 19.14 -14.90 0.86
CA GLU A 423 19.36 -16.26 1.33
C GLU A 423 18.93 -16.32 2.80
N GLU A 424 17.90 -17.11 3.06
CA GLU A 424 17.44 -17.45 4.41
C GLU A 424 18.35 -18.57 4.93
N GLY A 425 19.20 -18.24 5.89
CA GLY A 425 20.11 -19.19 6.53
C GLY A 425 19.46 -19.93 7.69
N GLY A 426 20.07 -21.07 8.07
CA GLY A 426 19.76 -21.75 9.34
C GLY A 426 19.92 -20.81 10.55
N ASP A 427 19.15 -21.03 11.61
CA ASP A 427 19.20 -20.29 12.89
C ASP A 427 18.70 -18.83 12.87
N GLY A 428 17.86 -18.44 11.90
CA GLY A 428 17.27 -17.10 11.89
C GLY A 428 18.28 -16.03 11.47
N ALA A 429 19.18 -16.38 10.56
CA ALA A 429 20.04 -15.46 9.84
C ALA A 429 19.47 -15.19 8.43
N LEU A 430 19.68 -13.98 7.92
CA LEU A 430 19.25 -13.55 6.59
C LEU A 430 20.39 -12.82 5.90
N SER A 431 20.81 -13.31 4.74
CA SER A 431 21.79 -12.62 3.89
C SER A 431 21.06 -11.94 2.72
N VAL A 432 21.46 -10.72 2.39
CA VAL A 432 20.83 -9.91 1.35
C VAL A 432 21.93 -9.33 0.48
N VAL A 433 21.89 -9.63 -0.81
CA VAL A 433 22.82 -9.10 -1.80
C VAL A 433 22.03 -8.35 -2.86
N VAL A 434 22.27 -7.04 -2.96
CA VAL A 434 21.66 -6.20 -3.99
C VAL A 434 22.72 -5.88 -5.03
N THR A 435 22.46 -6.24 -6.28
CA THR A 435 23.34 -5.93 -7.40
C THR A 435 22.69 -4.92 -8.33
N ARG A 436 23.54 -4.10 -8.97
CA ARG A 436 23.18 -3.15 -10.02
C ARG A 436 24.00 -3.44 -11.27
N ASN A 437 23.33 -3.72 -12.39
CA ASN A 437 23.92 -4.09 -13.68
C ASN A 437 24.97 -5.20 -13.54
N GLY A 438 24.66 -6.24 -12.74
CA GLY A 438 25.55 -7.38 -12.50
C GLY A 438 26.72 -7.11 -11.54
N ARG A 439 26.80 -5.93 -10.91
CA ARG A 439 27.84 -5.59 -9.92
C ARG A 439 27.20 -5.38 -8.55
N THR A 440 27.80 -5.91 -7.49
CA THR A 440 27.29 -5.74 -6.11
C THR A 440 27.23 -4.26 -5.74
N ALA A 441 26.02 -3.80 -5.40
CA ALA A 441 25.77 -2.44 -4.92
C ALA A 441 25.85 -2.40 -3.39
N THR A 442 25.21 -3.38 -2.72
CA THR A 442 25.34 -3.61 -1.28
C THR A 442 25.21 -5.10 -0.97
N SER A 443 25.71 -5.49 0.20
CA SER A 443 25.48 -6.80 0.81
C SER A 443 25.36 -6.63 2.32
N ALA A 444 24.36 -7.24 2.93
CA ALA A 444 24.13 -7.20 4.37
C ALA A 444 23.71 -8.57 4.89
N THR A 445 24.17 -8.90 6.10
CA THR A 445 23.71 -10.07 6.84
C THR A 445 23.05 -9.61 8.13
N TYR A 446 21.92 -10.21 8.44
CA TYR A 446 21.09 -9.91 9.60
C TYR A 446 20.90 -11.18 10.42
N GLU A 447 21.22 -11.08 11.71
CA GLU A 447 20.85 -12.10 12.70
C GLU A 447 19.72 -11.52 13.55
N ARG A 448 18.69 -12.33 13.84
CA ARG A 448 17.54 -11.88 14.64
C ARG A 448 17.94 -11.31 16.00
N SER A 449 18.86 -11.98 16.69
CA SER A 449 19.40 -11.56 17.99
C SER A 449 20.10 -10.20 17.91
N ALA A 450 20.88 -9.94 16.85
CA ALA A 450 21.57 -8.66 16.65
C ALA A 450 20.66 -7.54 16.14
N LEU A 451 19.57 -7.89 15.43
CA LEU A 451 18.63 -6.90 14.92
C LEU A 451 17.64 -6.44 16.00
N VAL A 452 17.14 -7.38 16.81
CA VAL A 452 16.00 -7.18 17.74
C VAL A 452 16.32 -7.58 19.19
N GLY A 453 17.26 -8.50 19.45
CA GLY A 453 17.44 -9.15 20.76
C GLY A 453 17.97 -8.28 21.92
N PHE A 454 18.30 -7.01 21.70
CA PHE A 454 18.82 -6.14 22.76
C PHE A 454 17.70 -5.66 23.69
N GLY A 455 17.57 -6.30 24.86
CA GLY A 455 16.61 -5.89 25.90
C GLY A 455 15.15 -6.21 25.59
N ILE A 456 14.89 -7.03 24.55
CA ILE A 456 13.56 -7.48 24.14
C ILE A 456 13.44 -8.96 24.46
N ALA A 457 12.30 -9.37 25.04
CA ALA A 457 12.05 -10.76 25.38
C ALA A 457 12.10 -11.66 24.14
N GLN A 458 12.67 -12.86 24.27
CA GLN A 458 12.93 -13.76 23.13
C GLN A 458 11.66 -14.05 22.31
N HIS A 459 10.54 -14.32 22.97
CA HIS A 459 9.27 -14.61 22.28
C HIS A 459 8.75 -13.46 21.41
N LEU A 460 9.08 -12.20 21.75
CA LEU A 460 8.78 -11.03 20.92
C LEU A 460 9.80 -10.89 19.79
N ALA A 461 11.08 -11.12 20.07
CA ALA A 461 12.11 -11.12 19.04
C ALA A 461 11.81 -12.17 17.95
N ASP A 462 11.25 -13.32 18.33
CA ASP A 462 10.84 -14.39 17.41
C ASP A 462 9.66 -14.00 16.50
N GLN A 463 8.84 -13.01 16.90
CA GLN A 463 7.77 -12.45 16.06
C GLN A 463 8.30 -11.54 14.94
N ALA A 464 9.53 -11.03 15.06
CA ALA A 464 10.08 -10.09 14.08
C ALA A 464 10.40 -10.76 12.74
N ASP A 465 9.85 -10.20 11.65
CA ASP A 465 10.09 -10.67 10.31
C ASP A 465 11.40 -10.08 9.74
N LEU A 466 12.42 -10.92 9.59
CA LEU A 466 13.71 -10.51 9.04
C LEU A 466 13.62 -10.06 7.57
N MET A 467 12.59 -10.47 6.82
CA MET A 467 12.39 -10.00 5.45
C MET A 467 12.14 -8.50 5.37
N ARG A 468 11.69 -7.87 6.47
CA ARG A 468 11.61 -6.40 6.58
C ARG A 468 13.00 -5.75 6.56
N ALA A 469 14.03 -6.43 7.06
CA ALA A 469 15.41 -5.97 6.97
C ALA A 469 15.95 -6.07 5.53
N ALA A 470 15.57 -7.11 4.78
CA ALA A 470 15.84 -7.18 3.35
C ALA A 470 15.16 -6.04 2.58
N ALA A 471 13.87 -5.79 2.85
CA ALA A 471 13.14 -4.68 2.22
C ALA A 471 13.81 -3.33 2.52
N ALA A 472 14.18 -3.08 3.78
CA ALA A 472 14.90 -1.87 4.19
C ALA A 472 16.24 -1.71 3.45
N THR A 473 17.03 -2.80 3.33
CA THR A 473 18.30 -2.81 2.59
C THR A 473 18.12 -2.42 1.12
N VAL A 474 17.12 -3.02 0.48
CA VAL A 474 16.82 -2.72 -0.93
C VAL A 474 16.40 -1.26 -1.08
N VAL A 475 15.49 -0.77 -0.23
CA VAL A 475 14.96 0.59 -0.32
C VAL A 475 16.03 1.65 -0.06
N THR A 476 16.88 1.50 0.97
CA THR A 476 17.98 2.45 1.23
C THR A 476 19.00 2.43 0.08
N THR A 477 19.33 1.25 -0.44
CA THR A 477 20.25 1.13 -1.60
C THR A 477 19.68 1.78 -2.85
N LEU A 478 18.38 1.61 -3.13
CA LEU A 478 17.72 2.28 -4.25
C LEU A 478 17.68 3.80 -4.04
N ALA A 479 17.46 4.26 -2.82
CA ALA A 479 17.45 5.68 -2.47
C ALA A 479 18.81 6.36 -2.69
N GLU A 480 19.93 5.67 -2.49
CA GLU A 480 21.26 6.19 -2.84
C GLU A 480 21.43 6.47 -4.33
N HIS A 481 20.67 5.76 -5.17
CA HIS A 481 20.88 5.71 -6.60
C HIS A 481 19.75 6.33 -7.44
N HIS A 482 18.62 6.69 -6.81
CA HIS A 482 17.44 7.24 -7.47
C HIS A 482 16.82 8.39 -6.68
N THR A 483 16.30 9.40 -7.39
CA THR A 483 15.41 10.40 -6.77
C THR A 483 14.02 9.83 -6.55
N GLY A 484 13.24 10.42 -5.65
CA GLY A 484 11.87 10.00 -5.37
C GLY A 484 11.71 9.24 -4.05
N PHE A 485 12.81 8.84 -3.43
CA PHE A 485 12.85 8.18 -2.12
C PHE A 485 12.96 9.18 -0.97
N GLU A 486 12.71 10.47 -1.21
CA GLU A 486 12.86 11.49 -0.17
C GLU A 486 11.90 11.29 1.02
N GLY A 487 10.83 10.50 0.83
CA GLY A 487 9.91 10.06 1.89
C GLY A 487 10.51 9.14 2.94
N LEU A 488 11.76 8.68 2.76
CA LEU A 488 12.57 8.05 3.82
C LEU A 488 12.99 9.04 4.91
N CYS A 489 12.76 10.34 4.70
CA CYS A 489 12.96 11.39 5.69
C CYS A 489 14.37 11.37 6.32
N GLY A 490 15.40 11.10 5.52
CA GLY A 490 16.80 11.09 5.96
C GLY A 490 17.35 9.72 6.36
N ALA A 491 16.51 8.68 6.44
CA ALA A 491 16.98 7.31 6.70
C ALA A 491 17.95 6.84 5.59
N SER A 492 19.17 6.54 6.01
CA SER A 492 20.30 6.15 5.16
C SER A 492 20.91 4.81 5.58
N ASP A 493 20.79 4.42 6.86
CA ASP A 493 21.22 3.12 7.35
C ASP A 493 20.09 2.07 7.26
N ALA A 494 20.38 0.95 6.61
CA ALA A 494 19.41 -0.14 6.41
C ALA A 494 18.98 -0.83 7.72
N ARG A 495 19.88 -0.96 8.71
CA ARG A 495 19.55 -1.54 10.02
C ARG A 495 18.64 -0.61 10.81
N SER A 496 18.92 0.70 10.79
CA SER A 496 18.03 1.69 11.41
C SER A 496 16.62 1.65 10.81
N LEU A 497 16.52 1.66 9.47
CA LEU A 497 15.23 1.59 8.79
C LEU A 497 14.49 0.26 9.07
N ALA A 498 15.22 -0.87 9.10
CA ALA A 498 14.65 -2.17 9.44
C ALA A 498 14.07 -2.20 10.86
N ARG A 499 14.81 -1.70 11.85
CA ARG A 499 14.38 -1.62 13.25
C ARG A 499 13.13 -0.76 13.41
N TYR A 500 13.12 0.42 12.76
CA TYR A 500 11.93 1.27 12.71
C TYR A 500 10.73 0.54 12.10
N TYR A 501 10.94 -0.18 10.99
CA TYR A 501 9.86 -0.86 10.30
C TYR A 501 9.27 -2.00 11.15
N ILE A 502 10.12 -2.83 11.77
CA ILE A 502 9.70 -3.88 12.70
C ILE A 502 8.98 -3.29 13.92
N ALA A 503 9.52 -2.23 14.53
CA ALA A 503 8.94 -1.60 15.70
C ALA A 503 7.53 -1.03 15.45
N THR A 504 7.30 -0.48 14.25
CA THR A 504 6.01 0.13 13.87
C THR A 504 5.02 -0.86 13.26
N THR A 505 5.40 -2.13 13.07
CA THR A 505 4.55 -3.17 12.50
C THR A 505 4.49 -4.40 13.40
N ASP A 506 5.47 -5.29 13.34
CA ASP A 506 5.45 -6.58 14.03
C ASP A 506 5.37 -6.42 15.57
N LEU A 507 6.05 -5.41 16.12
CA LEU A 507 6.09 -5.15 17.55
C LEU A 507 5.20 -3.98 17.97
N SER A 508 4.23 -3.57 17.15
CA SER A 508 3.40 -2.40 17.47
C SER A 508 2.54 -2.58 18.72
N GLY A 509 2.24 -3.83 19.10
CA GLY A 509 1.43 -4.18 20.27
C GLY A 509 2.19 -4.14 21.60
N ASP A 510 3.53 -4.17 21.59
CA ASP A 510 4.34 -4.10 22.81
C ASP A 510 5.06 -2.75 22.90
N ALA A 511 4.63 -1.92 23.84
CA ALA A 511 5.13 -0.55 23.98
C ALA A 511 6.60 -0.48 24.41
N ASP A 512 7.08 -1.44 25.20
CA ASP A 512 8.44 -1.43 25.73
C ASP A 512 9.42 -1.91 24.66
N ALA A 513 9.11 -3.03 24.01
CA ALA A 513 9.89 -3.55 22.90
C ALA A 513 9.96 -2.53 21.75
N ARG A 514 8.84 -1.89 21.41
CA ARG A 514 8.78 -0.84 20.40
C ARG A 514 9.66 0.36 20.75
N ARG A 515 9.62 0.86 21.99
CA ARG A 515 10.46 2.00 22.43
C ARG A 515 11.94 1.66 22.38
N THR A 516 12.33 0.50 22.90
CA THR A 516 13.73 0.03 22.90
C THR A 516 14.26 -0.11 21.47
N LEU A 517 13.49 -0.73 20.57
CA LEU A 517 13.91 -0.93 19.19
C LEU A 517 14.03 0.40 18.41
N LEU A 518 13.11 1.34 18.65
CA LEU A 518 13.16 2.68 18.06
C LEU A 518 14.35 3.50 18.58
N ALA A 519 14.69 3.40 19.87
CA ALA A 519 15.89 4.04 20.41
C ALA A 519 17.16 3.57 19.67
N HIS A 520 17.33 2.24 19.53
CA HIS A 520 18.44 1.68 18.76
C HIS A 520 18.40 2.01 17.26
N ALA A 521 17.22 2.26 16.68
CA ALA A 521 17.11 2.76 15.32
C ALA A 521 17.65 4.19 15.22
N THR A 522 17.29 5.07 16.16
CA THR A 522 17.75 6.47 16.19
C THR A 522 19.24 6.61 16.51
N GLU A 523 19.80 5.73 17.34
CA GLU A 523 21.24 5.68 17.63
C GLU A 523 22.04 5.27 16.40
N ALA A 524 21.54 4.28 15.65
CA ALA A 524 22.21 3.78 14.44
C ALA A 524 22.18 4.79 13.29
N ASP A 525 21.10 5.57 13.18
CA ASP A 525 20.97 6.63 12.19
C ASP A 525 20.25 7.86 12.78
N PRO A 526 21.00 8.83 13.32
CA PRO A 526 20.44 10.07 13.86
C PRO A 526 19.74 10.95 12.82
N GLU A 527 19.89 10.66 11.52
CA GLU A 527 19.20 11.37 10.45
C GLU A 527 17.90 10.68 10.01
N ASN A 528 17.58 9.49 10.57
CA ASN A 528 16.33 8.80 10.36
C ASN A 528 15.19 9.46 11.15
N TRP A 529 14.56 10.47 10.55
CA TRP A 529 13.45 11.19 11.19
C TRP A 529 12.19 10.35 11.35
N LEU A 530 12.01 9.27 10.58
CA LEU A 530 10.90 8.34 10.78
C LEU A 530 11.03 7.66 12.15
N ALA A 531 12.23 7.16 12.46
CA ALA A 531 12.53 6.55 13.76
C ALA A 531 12.45 7.55 14.92
N GLN A 532 12.99 8.76 14.74
CA GLN A 532 12.94 9.80 15.78
C GLN A 532 11.51 10.21 16.13
N VAL A 533 10.68 10.42 15.11
CA VAL A 533 9.28 10.81 15.32
C VAL A 533 8.49 9.67 15.94
N ALA A 534 8.72 8.44 15.48
CA ALA A 534 8.09 7.27 16.07
C ALA A 534 8.51 7.05 17.52
N LEU A 535 9.78 7.26 17.87
CA LEU A 535 10.27 7.16 19.25
C LEU A 535 9.61 8.22 20.13
N GLY A 536 9.62 9.48 19.70
CA GLY A 536 9.00 10.56 20.45
C GLY A 536 7.50 10.33 20.65
N ASN A 537 6.78 9.84 19.64
CA ASN A 537 5.38 9.44 19.79
C ASN A 537 5.22 8.24 20.73
N ALA A 538 6.05 7.21 20.65
CA ALA A 538 5.95 6.05 21.54
C ALA A 538 6.19 6.42 23.02
N VAL A 539 6.96 7.49 23.28
CA VAL A 539 7.14 8.06 24.63
C VAL A 539 5.95 8.95 25.02
N GLY A 540 5.45 9.78 24.10
CA GLY A 540 4.43 10.79 24.37
C GLY A 540 2.97 10.31 24.26
N GLU A 541 2.67 9.22 23.55
CA GLU A 541 1.29 8.82 23.22
C GLU A 541 0.44 8.46 24.45
N ARG A 542 1.07 8.06 25.56
CA ARG A 542 0.40 7.75 26.83
C ARG A 542 0.55 8.85 27.88
N ALA A 543 1.09 10.01 27.51
CA ALA A 543 1.19 11.15 28.42
C ALA A 543 -0.22 11.59 28.82
N ALA A 544 -0.54 11.47 30.10
CA ALA A 544 -1.84 11.87 30.67
C ALA A 544 -1.70 13.07 31.59
N GLN A 545 -0.50 13.31 32.13
CA GLN A 545 -0.23 14.41 33.04
C GLN A 545 0.15 15.68 32.27
N ALA A 546 -0.30 16.84 32.77
CA ALA A 546 -0.03 18.13 32.12
C ALA A 546 1.47 18.36 31.84
N ARG A 547 2.34 18.02 32.80
CA ARG A 547 3.81 18.17 32.64
C ARG A 547 4.39 17.29 31.52
N GLU A 548 3.89 16.07 31.37
CA GLU A 548 4.34 15.15 30.31
C GLU A 548 3.88 15.62 28.94
N LEU A 549 2.63 16.08 28.84
CA LEU A 549 2.05 16.65 27.63
C LEU A 549 2.77 17.94 27.21
N GLU A 550 3.14 18.81 28.17
CA GLU A 550 3.97 20.01 27.91
C GLU A 550 5.34 19.65 27.35
N ALA A 551 6.02 18.67 27.96
CA ALA A 551 7.32 18.20 27.49
C ALA A 551 7.22 17.61 26.07
N TYR A 552 6.17 16.82 25.80
CA TYR A 552 5.94 16.25 24.49
C TYR A 552 5.63 17.33 23.44
N LEU A 553 4.78 18.31 23.77
CA LEU A 553 4.45 19.42 22.88
C LEU A 553 5.69 20.27 22.54
N ALA A 554 6.52 20.59 23.55
CA ALA A 554 7.78 21.31 23.36
C ALA A 554 8.75 20.55 22.45
N TRP A 555 8.83 19.22 22.59
CA TRP A 555 9.62 18.38 21.71
C TRP A 555 9.07 18.38 20.27
N ILE A 556 7.75 18.29 20.07
CA ILE A 556 7.15 18.38 18.73
C ILE A 556 7.50 19.72 18.06
N ASP A 557 7.40 20.82 18.80
CA ASP A 557 7.73 22.17 18.30
C ASP A 557 9.20 22.26 17.88
N GLN A 558 10.11 21.74 18.71
CA GLN A 558 11.54 21.67 18.38
C GLN A 558 11.79 20.87 17.09
N VAL A 559 11.10 19.74 16.91
CA VAL A 559 11.23 18.92 15.68
C VAL A 559 10.70 19.67 14.46
N LEU A 560 9.54 20.32 14.57
CA LEU A 560 8.97 21.11 13.47
C LEU A 560 9.90 22.26 13.06
N ASP A 561 10.53 22.93 14.02
CA ASP A 561 11.51 23.99 13.76
C ASP A 561 12.76 23.44 13.04
N GLN A 562 13.29 22.29 13.48
CA GLN A 562 14.43 21.64 12.83
C GLN A 562 14.11 21.24 11.38
N LEU A 563 12.90 20.73 11.12
CA LEU A 563 12.45 20.43 9.77
C LEU A 563 12.33 21.70 8.90
N ALA A 564 11.86 22.81 9.47
CA ALA A 564 11.75 24.09 8.76
C ALA A 564 13.13 24.71 8.42
N LEU A 565 14.10 24.61 9.33
CA LEU A 565 15.48 25.07 9.12
C LEU A 565 16.15 24.31 7.97
N ARG A 566 15.95 22.99 7.89
CA ARG A 566 16.51 22.13 6.83
C ARG A 566 15.99 22.44 5.43
N SER A 567 14.78 23.00 5.33
CA SER A 567 14.19 23.41 4.04
C SER A 567 14.74 24.70 3.49
N SER A 568 15.35 25.51 4.35
CA SER A 568 15.80 26.86 4.05
C SER A 568 17.20 26.81 3.44
N ALA A 569 17.29 26.47 2.15
CA ALA A 569 18.47 26.79 1.36
C ALA A 569 18.75 28.31 1.43
N PRO A 570 20.01 28.77 1.36
CA PRO A 570 20.43 30.12 1.78
C PRO A 570 20.05 31.26 0.80
N LEU A 571 18.85 31.24 0.22
CA LEU A 571 18.39 32.26 -0.73
C LEU A 571 17.21 33.05 -0.13
N ARG A 572 17.60 34.20 0.44
CA ARG A 572 16.82 35.37 0.92
C ARG A 572 16.24 35.30 2.34
N PRO A 573 16.47 36.35 3.16
CA PRO A 573 15.79 36.52 4.43
C PRO A 573 14.30 36.74 4.17
N ARG A 574 13.46 35.88 4.75
CA ARG A 574 12.00 35.97 4.70
C ARG A 574 11.53 36.54 6.05
N SER A 575 10.54 37.43 6.03
CA SER A 575 9.95 38.01 7.23
C SER A 575 9.37 36.93 8.16
N ALA A 576 9.59 37.11 9.46
CA ALA A 576 9.39 36.12 10.53
C ALA A 576 7.92 35.77 10.87
N ALA A 577 6.93 36.18 10.07
CA ALA A 577 5.51 36.14 10.48
C ALA A 577 4.69 34.96 9.93
N THR A 578 5.31 33.96 9.31
CA THR A 578 4.58 32.72 8.92
C THR A 578 5.33 31.49 9.41
N ALA A 579 4.90 30.93 10.54
CA ALA A 579 5.32 29.64 11.08
C ALA A 579 5.00 28.43 10.15
N GLY A 580 4.56 28.69 8.91
CA GLY A 580 4.27 27.71 7.87
C GLY A 580 5.47 27.40 6.97
N GLY A 581 6.69 27.33 7.53
CA GLY A 581 7.90 26.96 6.80
C GLY A 581 7.66 25.75 5.90
N ARG A 582 8.10 25.82 4.64
CA ARG A 582 7.97 24.69 3.70
C ARG A 582 8.78 23.52 4.27
N ALA A 583 8.25 22.30 4.30
CA ALA A 583 9.05 21.11 4.64
C ALA A 583 10.06 20.78 3.53
N PRO A 584 11.16 20.05 3.83
CA PRO A 584 12.03 19.51 2.80
C PRO A 584 11.21 18.56 1.93
N ARG A 585 11.58 18.39 0.65
CA ARG A 585 10.90 17.42 -0.22
C ARG A 585 10.96 16.04 0.42
N GLY A 586 9.83 15.33 0.46
CA GLY A 586 9.69 14.02 1.08
C GLY A 586 9.20 14.05 2.54
N PHE A 587 9.39 15.15 3.26
CA PHE A 587 9.00 15.28 4.66
C PHE A 587 7.57 15.82 4.84
N GLU A 588 6.84 16.07 3.75
CA GLU A 588 5.52 16.68 3.83
C GLU A 588 4.53 15.82 4.64
N GLY A 589 4.57 14.49 4.47
CA GLY A 589 3.71 13.57 5.22
C GLY A 589 4.06 13.56 6.71
N LEU A 590 5.34 13.43 7.04
CA LEU A 590 5.84 13.49 8.42
C LEU A 590 5.46 14.80 9.13
N ARG A 591 5.59 15.95 8.44
CA ARG A 591 5.18 17.25 8.99
C ARG A 591 3.68 17.31 9.29
N LEU A 592 2.83 16.78 8.41
CA LEU A 592 1.38 16.77 8.64
C LEU A 592 1.02 15.93 9.88
N ARG A 593 1.67 14.78 10.07
CA ARG A 593 1.49 13.93 11.26
C ARG A 593 1.96 14.62 12.54
N LEU A 594 3.11 15.30 12.50
CA LEU A 594 3.58 16.10 13.63
C LEU A 594 2.63 17.24 13.99
N LEU A 595 2.08 17.96 13.00
CA LEU A 595 1.08 19.00 13.24
C LEU A 595 -0.23 18.44 13.79
N TYR A 596 -0.61 17.24 13.36
CA TYR A 596 -1.76 16.53 13.93
C TYR A 596 -1.52 16.16 15.39
N ASN A 597 -0.38 15.52 15.70
CA ASN A 597 0.01 15.17 17.06
C ASN A 597 0.13 16.42 17.95
N ARG A 598 0.65 17.53 17.42
CA ARG A 598 0.72 18.82 18.11
C ARG A 598 -0.67 19.31 18.52
N ALA A 599 -1.62 19.32 17.57
CA ALA A 599 -2.99 19.76 17.84
C ALA A 599 -3.70 18.83 18.83
N ALA A 600 -3.56 17.51 18.69
CA ALA A 600 -4.11 16.53 19.62
C ALA A 600 -3.53 16.70 21.03
N THR A 601 -2.20 16.83 21.15
CA THR A 601 -1.51 17.01 22.43
C THR A 601 -1.90 18.32 23.11
N ALA A 602 -2.06 19.41 22.35
CA ALA A 602 -2.52 20.69 22.90
C ALA A 602 -3.95 20.60 23.47
N ILE A 603 -4.84 19.86 22.80
CA ILE A 603 -6.20 19.60 23.31
C ILE A 603 -6.13 18.79 24.61
N ASN A 604 -5.37 17.69 24.61
CA ASN A 604 -5.23 16.84 25.80
C ASN A 604 -4.60 17.61 26.98
N LEU A 605 -3.64 18.49 26.72
CA LEU A 605 -3.02 19.35 27.73
C LEU A 605 -4.03 20.31 28.37
N ALA A 606 -4.95 20.87 27.57
CA ALA A 606 -6.01 21.73 28.11
C ALA A 606 -6.86 20.96 29.13
N PHE A 607 -7.31 19.74 28.77
CA PHE A 607 -8.05 18.86 29.69
C PHE A 607 -7.24 18.47 30.94
N ALA A 608 -5.96 18.13 30.77
CA ALA A 608 -5.10 17.74 31.89
C ALA A 608 -4.86 18.88 32.89
N ARG A 609 -4.98 20.14 32.48
CA ARG A 609 -4.88 21.32 33.36
C ARG A 609 -6.17 21.61 34.13
N GLY A 610 -7.22 20.80 33.97
CA GLY A 610 -8.48 20.99 34.67
C GLY A 610 -9.30 22.18 34.16
N THR A 611 -9.06 22.65 32.92
CA THR A 611 -10.15 23.33 32.23
C THR A 611 -11.20 22.27 31.97
N ASP A 612 -12.49 22.56 32.21
CA ASP A 612 -13.59 21.60 32.03
C ASP A 612 -13.78 21.13 30.56
N GLY A 613 -12.78 21.29 29.70
CA GLY A 613 -12.86 21.16 28.25
C GLY A 613 -13.61 22.30 27.57
N THR A 614 -14.24 23.16 28.37
CA THR A 614 -15.18 24.21 27.94
C THR A 614 -14.48 25.48 27.49
N VAL A 615 -13.36 25.83 28.13
CA VAL A 615 -12.52 26.98 27.76
C VAL A 615 -11.26 26.49 27.09
N ILE A 616 -11.33 26.46 25.78
CA ILE A 616 -10.19 26.13 24.93
C ILE A 616 -9.46 27.42 24.66
N ASP A 617 -8.18 27.45 25.04
CA ASP A 617 -7.37 28.63 24.84
C ASP A 617 -7.11 28.90 23.35
N GLN A 618 -6.67 30.12 23.05
CA GLN A 618 -6.31 30.52 21.69
C GLN A 618 -5.15 29.69 21.11
N SER A 619 -4.33 29.04 21.95
CA SER A 619 -3.18 28.25 21.52
C SER A 619 -3.59 26.92 20.87
N VAL A 620 -4.65 26.29 21.39
CA VAL A 620 -5.27 25.10 20.80
C VAL A 620 -5.89 25.46 19.45
N VAL A 621 -6.66 26.55 19.39
CA VAL A 621 -7.26 27.03 18.13
C VAL A 621 -6.17 27.31 17.08
N ALA A 622 -5.09 28.00 17.46
CA ALA A 622 -3.97 28.26 16.58
C ALA A 622 -3.31 26.96 16.06
N SER A 623 -3.22 25.92 16.90
CA SER A 623 -2.68 24.62 16.52
C SER A 623 -3.55 23.92 15.48
N VAL A 624 -4.88 23.93 15.66
CA VAL A 624 -5.84 23.37 14.69
C VAL A 624 -5.79 24.13 13.37
N VAL A 625 -5.77 25.46 13.41
CA VAL A 625 -5.68 26.30 12.21
C VAL A 625 -4.37 26.03 11.46
N THR A 626 -3.24 25.89 12.16
CA THR A 626 -1.94 25.59 11.55
C THR A 626 -1.94 24.23 10.84
N LEU A 627 -2.55 23.21 11.45
CA LEU A 627 -2.74 21.90 10.82
C LEU A 627 -3.57 22.02 9.54
N TRP A 628 -4.72 22.68 9.60
CA TRP A 628 -5.63 22.79 8.45
C TRP A 628 -5.06 23.64 7.31
N GLN A 629 -4.30 24.70 7.62
CA GLN A 629 -3.54 25.44 6.61
C GLN A 629 -2.50 24.56 5.91
N ALA A 630 -1.83 23.66 6.65
CA ALA A 630 -0.87 22.72 6.08
C ALA A 630 -1.55 21.66 5.19
N LEU A 631 -2.70 21.12 5.63
CA LEU A 631 -3.53 20.21 4.83
C LEU A 631 -4.00 20.90 3.54
N ALA A 632 -4.52 22.12 3.64
CA ALA A 632 -4.95 22.92 2.50
C ALA A 632 -3.81 23.22 1.52
N GLN A 633 -2.63 23.56 2.04
CA GLN A 633 -1.44 23.76 1.21
C GLN A 633 -1.06 22.50 0.44
N GLN A 634 -1.18 21.33 1.08
CA GLN A 634 -0.90 20.04 0.44
C GLN A 634 -1.97 19.70 -0.61
N ALA A 635 -3.25 19.86 -0.29
CA ALA A 635 -4.37 19.64 -1.21
C ALA A 635 -4.23 20.48 -2.51
N ARG A 636 -3.93 21.78 -2.37
CA ARG A 636 -3.75 22.70 -3.52
C ARG A 636 -2.57 22.34 -4.42
N ARG A 637 -1.49 21.78 -3.87
CA ARG A 637 -0.28 21.44 -4.65
C ARG A 637 -0.49 20.28 -5.61
N HIS A 638 -1.44 19.41 -5.30
CA HIS A 638 -1.54 18.11 -5.96
C HIS A 638 -2.54 18.09 -7.12
N GLY A 639 -3.54 18.98 -7.14
CA GLY A 639 -4.55 19.02 -8.19
C GLY A 639 -5.23 17.65 -8.41
N ALA A 640 -6.16 17.55 -9.37
CA ALA A 640 -6.86 16.28 -9.63
C ALA A 640 -5.95 15.12 -10.13
N GLY A 641 -4.68 15.39 -10.47
CA GLY A 641 -3.82 14.46 -11.21
C GLY A 641 -2.52 13.98 -10.53
N ARG A 642 -2.11 14.48 -9.35
CA ARG A 642 -0.86 14.04 -8.69
C ARG A 642 -1.09 13.67 -7.23
N ARG A 643 -1.44 12.41 -6.98
CA ARG A 643 -1.94 11.87 -5.70
C ARG A 643 -0.88 11.63 -4.60
N ARG A 644 0.23 12.38 -4.52
CA ARG A 644 1.23 12.13 -3.45
C ARG A 644 0.70 12.66 -2.12
N ASN A 645 0.43 11.78 -1.16
CA ASN A 645 -0.18 12.05 0.16
C ASN A 645 -1.67 12.44 0.13
N ALA A 646 -2.39 12.29 -0.98
CA ALA A 646 -3.83 12.60 -1.02
C ALA A 646 -4.62 11.75 -0.01
N HIS A 647 -4.28 10.46 0.07
CA HIS A 647 -4.82 9.54 1.09
C HIS A 647 -4.57 10.05 2.51
N LEU A 648 -3.32 10.41 2.83
CA LEU A 648 -2.97 10.94 4.15
C LEU A 648 -3.69 12.25 4.48
N VAL A 649 -3.86 13.16 3.50
CA VAL A 649 -4.61 14.40 3.71
C VAL A 649 -6.07 14.09 4.03
N ALA A 650 -6.69 13.16 3.32
CA ALA A 650 -8.06 12.73 3.59
C ALA A 650 -8.20 12.05 4.97
N GLU A 651 -7.27 11.16 5.31
CA GLU A 651 -7.23 10.47 6.61
C GLU A 651 -7.06 11.46 7.76
N LEU A 652 -6.12 12.41 7.66
CA LEU A 652 -5.89 13.42 8.71
C LEU A 652 -7.02 14.46 8.78
N ALA A 653 -7.65 14.81 7.66
CA ALA A 653 -8.81 15.69 7.64
C ALA A 653 -10.00 15.04 8.39
N ASP A 654 -10.25 13.76 8.16
CA ASP A 654 -11.29 13.00 8.86
C ASP A 654 -10.94 12.83 10.35
N ALA A 655 -9.70 12.41 10.66
CA ALA A 655 -9.24 12.22 12.03
C ALA A 655 -9.18 13.52 12.85
N SER A 656 -9.11 14.69 12.22
CA SER A 656 -9.09 16.00 12.89
C SER A 656 -10.43 16.72 12.91
N LEU A 657 -11.52 16.06 12.46
CA LEU A 657 -12.85 16.69 12.35
C LEU A 657 -13.36 17.22 13.71
N GLY A 658 -13.24 16.41 14.77
CA GLY A 658 -13.58 16.84 16.13
C GLY A 658 -12.75 18.02 16.62
N MET A 659 -11.51 18.18 16.14
CA MET A 659 -10.66 19.33 16.47
C MET A 659 -11.16 20.62 15.79
N VAL A 660 -11.68 20.53 14.57
CA VAL A 660 -12.27 21.68 13.85
C VAL A 660 -13.55 22.16 14.53
N LEU A 661 -14.45 21.23 14.87
CA LEU A 661 -15.69 21.57 15.58
C LEU A 661 -15.38 22.21 16.93
N ARG A 662 -14.40 21.67 17.64
CA ARG A 662 -13.88 22.22 18.88
C ARG A 662 -13.34 23.64 18.71
N ALA A 663 -12.51 23.89 17.71
CA ALA A 663 -11.98 25.23 17.40
C ALA A 663 -13.09 26.21 17.00
N ARG A 664 -14.10 25.75 16.25
CA ARG A 664 -15.27 26.55 15.86
C ARG A 664 -16.08 26.99 17.09
N HIS A 665 -16.41 26.06 17.98
CA HIS A 665 -17.15 26.37 19.22
C HIS A 665 -16.37 27.33 20.13
N ALA A 666 -15.06 27.12 20.28
CA ALA A 666 -14.20 28.03 21.00
C ALA A 666 -14.24 29.45 20.40
N LEU A 667 -14.10 29.54 19.07
CA LEU A 667 -14.23 30.81 18.34
C LEU A 667 -15.65 31.38 18.37
N ALA A 668 -16.71 30.63 18.69
CA ALA A 668 -18.06 31.20 18.83
C ALA A 668 -18.31 31.78 20.23
N SER A 669 -17.60 31.28 21.25
CA SER A 669 -17.77 31.65 22.65
C SER A 669 -17.06 32.96 23.06
N VAL A 670 -16.12 33.45 22.24
CA VAL A 670 -15.34 34.66 22.51
C VAL A 670 -16.07 35.90 21.92
N PRO A 671 -16.14 37.05 22.63
CA PRO A 671 -16.70 38.28 22.07
C PRO A 671 -15.99 38.69 20.79
N ALA A 672 -16.76 39.05 19.75
CA ALA A 672 -16.24 39.32 18.41
C ALA A 672 -15.11 40.37 18.39
N GLY A 673 -13.87 39.91 18.26
CA GLY A 673 -12.68 40.73 17.98
C GLY A 673 -12.17 40.54 16.54
N THR A 674 -11.34 41.46 16.06
CA THR A 674 -10.76 41.41 14.70
C THR A 674 -9.94 40.14 14.44
N ASP A 675 -9.20 39.66 15.44
CA ASP A 675 -8.33 38.49 15.31
C ASP A 675 -9.11 37.17 15.21
N GLN A 676 -10.27 37.11 15.85
CA GLN A 676 -11.17 35.95 15.83
C GLN A 676 -11.84 35.79 14.46
N ALA A 677 -12.32 36.89 13.87
CA ALA A 677 -12.90 36.89 12.53
C ALA A 677 -11.87 36.46 11.48
N ALA A 678 -10.62 36.93 11.59
CA ALA A 678 -9.51 36.52 10.72
C ALA A 678 -9.18 35.03 10.87
N THR A 679 -9.15 34.53 12.12
CA THR A 679 -8.88 33.11 12.43
C THR A 679 -9.97 32.20 11.88
N LEU A 680 -11.25 32.54 12.09
CA LEU A 680 -12.38 31.79 11.55
C LEU A 680 -12.36 31.78 10.02
N THR A 681 -12.09 32.93 9.39
CA THR A 681 -11.95 33.03 7.92
C THR A 681 -10.83 32.13 7.41
N SER A 682 -9.69 32.10 8.09
CA SER A 682 -8.55 31.25 7.72
C SER A 682 -8.88 29.76 7.84
N LEU A 683 -9.59 29.37 8.91
CA LEU A 683 -10.04 28.00 9.11
C LEU A 683 -11.04 27.58 8.02
N THR A 684 -12.04 28.40 7.71
CA THR A 684 -13.04 28.16 6.66
C THR A 684 -12.39 28.03 5.28
N GLN A 685 -11.45 28.90 4.92
CA GLN A 685 -10.71 28.81 3.65
C GLN A 685 -9.86 27.54 3.56
N SER A 686 -9.25 27.14 4.66
CA SER A 686 -8.44 25.92 4.72
C SER A 686 -9.33 24.68 4.59
N TRP A 687 -10.46 24.68 5.27
CA TRP A 687 -11.49 23.65 5.18
C TRP A 687 -12.03 23.50 3.76
N ALA A 688 -12.41 24.60 3.10
CA ALA A 688 -12.90 24.58 1.72
C ALA A 688 -11.85 24.04 0.75
N ALA A 689 -10.58 24.41 0.93
CA ALA A 689 -9.50 23.91 0.09
C ALA A 689 -9.21 22.40 0.25
N VAL A 690 -9.54 21.80 1.40
CA VAL A 690 -9.32 20.37 1.66
C VAL A 690 -10.55 19.53 1.30
N THR A 691 -11.75 20.01 1.65
CA THR A 691 -12.99 19.24 1.56
C THR A 691 -13.86 19.61 0.35
N GLY A 692 -13.59 20.74 -0.30
CA GLY A 692 -14.44 21.30 -1.35
C GLY A 692 -15.73 21.95 -0.85
N ARG A 693 -15.90 22.13 0.48
CA ARG A 693 -17.10 22.74 1.08
C ARG A 693 -16.83 24.12 1.66
N ASP A 694 -17.66 25.10 1.32
CA ASP A 694 -17.46 26.50 1.75
C ASP A 694 -17.88 26.76 3.20
N THR A 695 -18.58 25.82 3.83
CA THR A 695 -19.04 25.92 5.22
C THR A 695 -18.33 24.91 6.11
N LEU A 696 -17.93 25.36 7.31
CA LEU A 696 -17.37 24.50 8.35
C LEU A 696 -18.37 23.39 8.75
N PRO A 697 -17.87 22.24 9.24
CA PRO A 697 -18.72 21.10 9.56
C PRO A 697 -19.74 21.46 10.64
N THR A 698 -20.94 20.89 10.58
CA THR A 698 -21.97 21.06 11.61
C THR A 698 -21.80 20.03 12.74
N ASP A 699 -22.54 20.20 13.84
CA ASP A 699 -22.44 19.29 14.99
C ASP A 699 -22.96 17.86 14.66
N ASP A 700 -23.68 17.70 13.56
CA ASP A 700 -24.18 16.44 13.02
C ASP A 700 -23.31 15.84 11.90
N GLU A 701 -22.12 16.40 11.65
CA GLU A 701 -21.24 15.92 10.60
C GLU A 701 -20.84 14.45 10.83
N PRO A 702 -21.10 13.53 9.88
CA PRO A 702 -20.69 12.15 10.03
C PRO A 702 -19.17 12.01 9.82
N ALA A 703 -18.55 11.13 10.62
CA ALA A 703 -17.18 10.69 10.35
C ALA A 703 -17.15 9.73 9.16
N ARG A 704 -16.04 9.70 8.43
CA ARG A 704 -15.81 8.76 7.32
C ARG A 704 -15.07 7.52 7.79
N THR A 705 -14.26 7.63 8.84
CA THR A 705 -13.50 6.52 9.42
C THR A 705 -13.91 6.24 10.86
N PRO A 706 -13.72 5.00 11.36
CA PRO A 706 -13.95 4.69 12.77
C PRO A 706 -13.09 5.54 13.73
N THR A 707 -11.86 5.90 13.34
CA THR A 707 -10.98 6.78 14.12
C THR A 707 -11.53 8.22 14.18
N GLY A 708 -11.96 8.76 13.04
CA GLY A 708 -12.65 10.06 13.00
C GLY A 708 -13.91 10.06 13.87
N ALA A 709 -14.66 8.96 13.85
CA ALA A 709 -15.86 8.80 14.68
C ALA A 709 -15.52 8.79 16.17
N TYR A 710 -14.46 8.10 16.59
CA TYR A 710 -14.00 8.16 17.98
C TYR A 710 -13.65 9.59 18.41
N ASN A 711 -12.90 10.32 17.59
CA ASN A 711 -12.52 11.72 17.89
C ASN A 711 -13.72 12.67 17.93
N LEU A 712 -14.73 12.47 17.08
CA LEU A 712 -16.01 13.19 17.15
C LEU A 712 -16.78 12.85 18.42
N ALA A 713 -16.76 11.60 18.86
CA ALA A 713 -17.37 11.22 20.12
C ALA A 713 -16.67 11.90 21.30
N CYS A 714 -15.33 11.95 21.32
CA CYS A 714 -14.56 12.67 22.34
C CYS A 714 -14.94 14.16 22.37
N TRP A 715 -15.09 14.77 21.20
CA TRP A 715 -15.54 16.15 21.08
C TRP A 715 -16.95 16.35 21.65
N ALA A 716 -17.92 15.55 21.20
CA ALA A 716 -19.31 15.65 21.65
C ALA A 716 -19.46 15.39 23.16
N ALA A 717 -18.70 14.42 23.69
CA ALA A 717 -18.68 14.06 25.11
C ALA A 717 -18.24 15.20 26.04
N THR A 718 -17.48 16.15 25.52
CA THR A 718 -16.83 17.21 26.32
C THR A 718 -17.18 18.62 25.90
N THR A 719 -18.09 18.79 24.95
CA THR A 719 -18.53 20.12 24.50
C THR A 719 -19.87 20.47 25.14
N PRO A 720 -19.96 21.57 25.92
CA PRO A 720 -21.22 21.99 26.50
C PRO A 720 -22.30 22.24 25.46
N GLY A 721 -23.52 21.81 25.76
CA GLY A 721 -24.68 22.01 24.87
C GLY A 721 -24.79 21.00 23.73
N VAL A 722 -23.80 20.11 23.55
CA VAL A 722 -23.92 18.98 22.61
C VAL A 722 -24.59 17.82 23.31
N ASP A 723 -25.62 17.24 22.67
CA ASP A 723 -26.34 16.09 23.20
C ASP A 723 -25.43 14.86 23.28
N ILE A 724 -25.46 14.15 24.41
CA ILE A 724 -24.75 12.89 24.61
C ILE A 724 -25.11 11.83 23.56
N ALA A 725 -26.32 11.89 22.99
CA ALA A 725 -26.75 11.05 21.88
C ALA A 725 -25.83 11.18 20.65
N VAL A 726 -25.25 12.36 20.41
CA VAL A 726 -24.27 12.61 19.34
C VAL A 726 -22.98 11.83 19.60
N ALA A 727 -22.44 11.91 20.82
CA ALA A 727 -21.25 11.16 21.22
C ALA A 727 -21.48 9.64 21.05
N VAL A 728 -22.61 9.16 21.53
CA VAL A 728 -23.04 7.77 21.46
C VAL A 728 -23.20 7.28 20.01
N ARG A 729 -23.78 8.09 19.12
CA ARG A 729 -23.90 7.79 17.68
C ARG A 729 -22.53 7.58 17.03
N HIS A 730 -21.57 8.46 17.30
CA HIS A 730 -20.23 8.32 16.76
C HIS A 730 -19.45 7.15 17.38
N LEU A 731 -19.67 6.85 18.66
CA LEU A 731 -19.08 5.67 19.30
C LEU A 731 -19.51 4.37 18.60
N ARG A 732 -20.79 4.22 18.25
CA ARG A 732 -21.27 3.05 17.47
C ARG A 732 -20.46 2.83 16.20
N GLN A 733 -20.22 3.90 15.44
CA GLN A 733 -19.41 3.84 14.23
C GLN A 733 -17.93 3.51 14.54
N SER A 734 -17.40 4.02 15.65
CA SER A 734 -16.01 3.80 16.06
C SER A 734 -15.70 2.34 16.44
N PHE A 735 -16.69 1.57 16.89
CA PHE A 735 -16.50 0.18 17.34
C PHE A 735 -16.41 -0.86 16.22
N ALA A 736 -16.37 -0.41 14.97
CA ALA A 736 -15.77 -1.17 13.90
C ALA A 736 -14.29 -1.50 14.20
N LEU A 737 -13.62 -0.71 15.04
CA LEU A 737 -12.30 -1.01 15.61
C LEU A 737 -12.44 -1.55 17.03
N ALA A 738 -11.93 -2.77 17.26
CA ALA A 738 -11.94 -3.40 18.59
C ALA A 738 -11.13 -2.59 19.61
N ASP A 739 -9.98 -2.04 19.21
CA ASP A 739 -9.12 -1.24 20.08
C ASP A 739 -9.84 -0.02 20.69
N ASN A 740 -10.66 0.67 19.89
CA ASN A 740 -11.46 1.80 20.38
C ASN A 740 -12.48 1.35 21.44
N ARG A 741 -13.03 0.14 21.29
CA ARG A 741 -13.96 -0.44 22.26
C ARG A 741 -13.29 -0.76 23.59
N ASP A 742 -12.07 -1.30 23.53
CA ASP A 742 -11.30 -1.67 24.72
C ASP A 742 -10.69 -0.46 25.43
N TRP A 743 -10.31 0.58 24.66
CA TRP A 743 -9.75 1.83 25.18
C TRP A 743 -10.79 2.72 25.88
N LEU A 744 -12.02 2.73 25.41
CA LEU A 744 -13.09 3.62 25.84
C LEU A 744 -13.32 3.72 27.35
N GLU A 745 -13.21 2.61 28.09
CA GLU A 745 -13.39 2.60 29.54
C GLU A 745 -12.20 3.22 30.30
N GLN A 746 -11.04 3.23 29.66
CA GLN A 746 -9.79 3.78 30.17
C GLN A 746 -9.64 5.26 29.79
N ASP A 747 -10.42 5.72 28.81
CA ASP A 747 -10.35 7.09 28.31
C ASP A 747 -10.98 8.08 29.31
N PRO A 748 -10.18 8.96 29.93
CA PRO A 748 -10.70 9.93 30.89
C PRO A 748 -11.69 10.92 30.26
N VAL A 749 -11.57 11.22 28.96
CA VAL A 749 -12.48 12.09 28.19
C VAL A 749 -13.88 11.47 28.13
N MET A 750 -13.95 10.15 28.09
CA MET A 750 -15.20 9.39 27.96
C MET A 750 -15.80 8.98 29.31
N ALA A 751 -15.11 9.21 30.43
CA ALA A 751 -15.55 8.78 31.75
C ALA A 751 -16.95 9.30 32.15
N ALA A 752 -17.32 10.50 31.70
CA ALA A 752 -18.68 11.02 31.91
C ALA A 752 -19.72 10.27 31.08
N VAL A 753 -19.42 10.03 29.80
CA VAL A 753 -20.32 9.32 28.88
C VAL A 753 -20.48 7.86 29.31
N VAL A 754 -19.39 7.16 29.63
CA VAL A 754 -19.41 5.77 30.12
C VAL A 754 -20.26 5.62 31.39
N ARG A 755 -20.22 6.62 32.28
CA ARG A 755 -21.05 6.63 33.51
C ARG A 755 -22.53 6.95 33.23
N SER A 756 -22.84 7.57 32.09
CA SER A 756 -24.22 7.90 31.72
C SER A 756 -25.04 6.64 31.41
N GLY A 757 -26.34 6.66 31.72
CA GLY A 757 -27.25 5.57 31.37
C GLY A 757 -27.44 5.40 29.85
N ALA A 758 -27.35 6.50 29.09
CA ALA A 758 -27.50 6.52 27.64
C ALA A 758 -26.43 5.69 26.92
N PHE A 759 -25.22 5.67 27.46
CA PHE A 759 -24.13 4.86 26.93
C PHE A 759 -24.36 3.36 27.10
N ARG A 760 -24.84 2.94 28.29
CA ARG A 760 -25.23 1.54 28.53
C ARG A 760 -26.30 1.09 27.56
N GLN A 761 -27.33 1.89 27.31
CA GLN A 761 -28.39 1.54 26.35
C GLN A 761 -27.91 1.32 24.90
N VAL A 762 -26.70 1.77 24.56
CA VAL A 762 -26.16 1.70 23.20
C VAL A 762 -25.12 0.60 23.02
N LEU A 763 -24.36 0.26 24.06
CA LEU A 763 -23.27 -0.71 23.99
C LEU A 763 -23.43 -1.92 24.89
N ALA A 764 -24.52 -1.97 25.63
CA ALA A 764 -25.00 -3.17 26.28
C ALA A 764 -25.02 -4.30 25.23
N VAL A 765 -23.99 -5.14 25.28
CA VAL A 765 -23.97 -6.38 24.51
C VAL A 765 -24.92 -7.31 25.25
N PRO A 766 -25.95 -7.87 24.60
CA PRO A 766 -26.78 -8.85 25.25
C PRO A 766 -25.87 -9.99 25.73
N PRO A 767 -25.98 -10.41 26.99
CA PRO A 767 -25.20 -11.53 27.51
C PRO A 767 -25.34 -12.75 26.59
N LEU A 768 -24.24 -13.49 26.42
CA LEU A 768 -24.28 -14.71 25.62
C LEU A 768 -25.32 -15.67 26.21
N PRO A 769 -26.29 -16.15 25.41
CA PRO A 769 -27.41 -16.91 25.93
C PRO A 769 -27.02 -18.31 26.43
N ASP A 770 -25.99 -18.91 25.81
CA ASP A 770 -25.52 -20.26 26.13
C ASP A 770 -24.02 -20.45 25.81
N VAL A 771 -23.49 -21.61 26.19
CA VAL A 771 -22.09 -21.99 25.93
C VAL A 771 -21.77 -22.09 24.44
N LEU A 772 -22.77 -22.42 23.60
CA LEU A 772 -22.59 -22.60 22.17
C LEU A 772 -22.51 -21.25 21.43
N ALA A 773 -22.96 -20.16 22.05
CA ALA A 773 -22.79 -18.81 21.53
C ALA A 773 -21.37 -18.25 21.76
N MET A 774 -20.52 -18.91 22.54
CA MET A 774 -19.14 -18.50 22.72
C MET A 774 -18.33 -18.68 21.43
N ALA A 775 -17.49 -17.71 21.07
CA ALA A 775 -16.74 -17.70 19.81
C ALA A 775 -16.01 -19.02 19.47
N PRO A 776 -15.35 -19.73 20.39
CA PRO A 776 -14.73 -21.03 20.08
C PRO A 776 -15.71 -22.13 19.67
N LEU A 777 -16.99 -22.03 20.06
CA LEU A 777 -18.01 -23.07 19.83
C LEU A 777 -19.08 -22.66 18.81
N ALA A 778 -19.23 -21.36 18.54
CA ALA A 778 -20.29 -20.79 17.71
C ALA A 778 -20.38 -21.43 16.32
N ASP A 779 -19.25 -21.57 15.63
CA ASP A 779 -19.19 -22.14 14.28
C ASP A 779 -19.54 -23.66 14.26
N HIS A 780 -19.53 -24.30 15.42
CA HIS A 780 -19.84 -25.72 15.59
C HIS A 780 -21.15 -25.97 16.34
N ALA A 781 -21.90 -24.93 16.69
CA ALA A 781 -23.09 -25.01 17.52
C ALA A 781 -24.13 -26.01 16.98
N GLY A 782 -24.38 -26.03 15.68
CA GLY A 782 -25.31 -26.99 15.05
C GLY A 782 -24.89 -28.45 15.23
N ARG A 783 -23.58 -28.74 15.09
CA ARG A 783 -23.03 -30.09 15.26
C ARG A 783 -23.00 -30.51 16.72
N LEU A 784 -22.64 -29.60 17.62
CA LEU A 784 -22.67 -29.84 19.06
C LEU A 784 -24.08 -30.14 19.56
N ARG A 785 -25.11 -29.42 19.07
CA ARG A 785 -26.52 -29.73 19.34
C ARG A 785 -26.92 -31.12 18.83
N ALA A 786 -26.52 -31.49 17.62
CA ALA A 786 -26.79 -32.82 17.06
C ALA A 786 -26.18 -33.96 17.89
N LEU A 787 -25.10 -33.68 18.62
CA LEU A 787 -24.43 -34.61 19.55
C LEU A 787 -24.98 -34.54 20.98
N GLY A 788 -25.97 -33.68 21.26
CA GLY A 788 -26.51 -33.45 22.60
C GLY A 788 -25.57 -32.70 23.56
N LEU A 789 -24.57 -32.01 23.02
CA LEU A 789 -23.54 -31.27 23.75
C LEU A 789 -23.92 -29.79 23.87
N GLU A 790 -25.03 -29.52 24.56
CA GLU A 790 -25.62 -28.17 24.64
C GLU A 790 -25.26 -27.40 25.92
N SER A 791 -24.59 -28.05 26.89
CA SER A 791 -24.22 -27.45 28.18
C SER A 791 -22.71 -27.44 28.39
N ALA A 792 -22.23 -26.45 29.15
CA ALA A 792 -20.82 -26.31 29.49
C ALA A 792 -20.30 -27.54 30.24
N GLU A 793 -21.10 -28.12 31.14
CA GLU A 793 -20.74 -29.31 31.91
C GLU A 793 -20.56 -30.54 31.04
N ARG A 794 -21.40 -30.70 30.00
CA ARG A 794 -21.29 -31.82 29.06
C ARG A 794 -20.03 -31.69 28.20
N ILE A 795 -19.77 -30.50 27.67
CA ILE A 795 -18.59 -30.25 26.84
C ILE A 795 -17.30 -30.35 27.67
N ALA A 796 -17.28 -29.80 28.89
CA ALA A 796 -16.11 -29.82 29.76
C ALA A 796 -15.70 -31.23 30.24
N ARG A 797 -16.62 -32.20 30.21
CA ARG A 797 -16.37 -33.62 30.58
C ARG A 797 -15.79 -34.44 29.44
N LEU A 798 -15.84 -33.96 28.20
CA LEU A 798 -15.28 -34.68 27.05
C LEU A 798 -13.76 -34.59 27.03
N ALA A 799 -13.13 -35.64 26.50
CA ALA A 799 -11.74 -35.55 26.11
C ALA A 799 -11.66 -34.73 24.81
N TRP A 800 -10.68 -33.83 24.69
CA TRP A 800 -10.53 -33.01 23.49
C TRP A 800 -10.33 -33.87 22.22
N GLN A 801 -9.79 -35.08 22.37
CA GLN A 801 -9.64 -36.06 21.29
C GLN A 801 -10.98 -36.47 20.69
N ASP A 802 -12.03 -36.58 21.52
CA ASP A 802 -13.36 -36.96 21.05
C ASP A 802 -13.96 -35.83 20.18
N LEU A 803 -13.77 -34.57 20.59
CA LEU A 803 -14.21 -33.41 19.82
C LEU A 803 -13.48 -33.26 18.47
N VAL A 804 -12.20 -33.62 18.40
CA VAL A 804 -11.47 -33.69 17.12
C VAL A 804 -12.17 -34.64 16.15
N GLY A 805 -12.55 -35.83 16.63
CA GLY A 805 -13.26 -36.82 15.83
C GLY A 805 -14.67 -36.39 15.44
N TYR A 806 -15.43 -35.83 16.39
CA TYR A 806 -16.82 -35.44 16.15
C TYR A 806 -16.99 -34.19 15.29
N LEU A 807 -16.07 -33.22 15.40
CA LEU A 807 -16.19 -31.91 14.73
C LEU A 807 -15.21 -31.74 13.57
N ALA A 808 -14.28 -32.68 13.34
CA ALA A 808 -13.22 -32.58 12.35
C ALA A 808 -12.41 -31.26 12.48
N VAL A 809 -12.09 -30.89 13.72
CA VAL A 809 -11.32 -29.68 14.07
C VAL A 809 -9.91 -30.03 14.51
N THR A 810 -9.02 -29.05 14.58
CA THR A 810 -7.65 -29.30 15.03
C THR A 810 -7.59 -29.64 16.53
N PRO A 811 -6.54 -30.35 16.99
CA PRO A 811 -6.31 -30.60 18.41
C PRO A 811 -6.27 -29.33 19.28
N LEU A 812 -5.74 -28.23 18.73
CA LEU A 812 -5.65 -26.96 19.44
C LEU A 812 -7.04 -26.34 19.62
N GLU A 813 -7.83 -26.26 18.55
CA GLU A 813 -9.21 -25.76 18.61
C GLU A 813 -10.06 -26.57 19.58
N ALA A 814 -10.00 -27.89 19.52
CA ALA A 814 -10.73 -28.76 20.45
C ALA A 814 -10.33 -28.52 21.92
N LYS A 815 -9.03 -28.32 22.21
CA LYS A 815 -8.57 -27.96 23.56
C LYS A 815 -9.12 -26.62 24.02
N VAL A 816 -9.14 -25.61 23.13
CA VAL A 816 -9.70 -24.29 23.42
C VAL A 816 -11.21 -24.38 23.70
N MET A 817 -11.96 -25.19 22.95
CA MET A 817 -13.40 -25.41 23.19
C MET A 817 -13.67 -26.05 24.56
N VAL A 818 -12.93 -27.11 24.91
CA VAL A 818 -13.07 -27.78 26.22
C VAL A 818 -12.69 -26.83 27.35
N GLU A 819 -11.61 -26.07 27.19
CA GLU A 819 -11.17 -25.14 28.22
C GLU A 819 -12.16 -23.97 28.39
N ALA A 820 -12.72 -23.44 27.31
CA ALA A 820 -13.76 -22.41 27.39
C ALA A 820 -15.00 -22.91 28.16
N ALA A 821 -15.46 -24.13 27.86
CA ALA A 821 -16.56 -24.75 28.58
C ALA A 821 -16.21 -25.02 30.05
N ARG A 822 -15.00 -25.49 30.33
CA ARG A 822 -14.51 -25.71 31.70
C ARG A 822 -14.47 -24.41 32.50
N LEU A 823 -13.95 -23.32 31.93
CA LEU A 823 -13.94 -22.01 32.57
C LEU A 823 -15.36 -21.56 32.92
N ALA A 824 -16.33 -21.76 32.02
CA ALA A 824 -17.73 -21.45 32.31
C ALA A 824 -18.29 -22.24 33.51
N THR A 825 -17.88 -23.50 33.71
CA THR A 825 -18.30 -24.30 34.89
C THR A 825 -17.70 -23.84 36.22
N THR A 826 -16.62 -23.05 36.18
CA THR A 826 -15.98 -22.49 37.39
C THR A 826 -16.61 -21.18 37.85
N LEU A 827 -17.51 -20.61 37.05
CA LEU A 827 -18.10 -19.29 37.27
C LEU A 827 -19.53 -19.41 37.85
N PRO A 828 -19.97 -18.42 38.64
CA PRO A 828 -21.31 -18.41 39.21
C PRO A 828 -22.40 -18.48 38.12
N ASP A 829 -23.59 -18.94 38.50
CA ASP A 829 -24.74 -18.87 37.61
C ASP A 829 -25.23 -17.44 37.48
N SER A 830 -24.95 -16.84 36.33
CA SER A 830 -25.38 -15.50 36.01
C SER A 830 -25.54 -15.35 34.50
N PRO A 831 -26.33 -14.37 34.04
CA PRO A 831 -26.43 -14.08 32.61
C PRO A 831 -25.05 -13.81 31.97
N ALA A 832 -24.07 -13.31 32.74
CA ALA A 832 -22.73 -12.99 32.25
C ALA A 832 -21.75 -14.18 32.22
N ARG A 833 -22.17 -15.39 32.65
CA ARG A 833 -21.26 -16.53 32.87
C ARG A 833 -20.36 -16.81 31.67
N TYR A 834 -20.93 -16.86 30.46
CA TYR A 834 -20.20 -17.24 29.25
C TYR A 834 -19.29 -16.11 28.73
N ASP A 835 -19.72 -14.86 28.86
CA ASP A 835 -18.87 -13.69 28.59
C ASP A 835 -17.66 -13.63 29.52
N LEU A 836 -17.86 -13.91 30.81
CA LEU A 836 -16.78 -13.98 31.79
C LEU A 836 -15.82 -15.14 31.48
N ALA A 837 -16.32 -16.29 31.05
CA ALA A 837 -15.50 -17.43 30.62
C ALA A 837 -14.62 -17.07 29.41
N LEU A 838 -15.18 -16.39 28.41
CA LEU A 838 -14.43 -15.88 27.27
C LEU A 838 -13.37 -14.85 27.67
N THR A 839 -13.69 -13.96 28.61
CA THR A 839 -12.71 -12.99 29.14
C THR A 839 -11.55 -13.71 29.81
N LEU A 840 -11.80 -14.73 30.64
CA LEU A 840 -10.75 -15.55 31.27
C LEU A 840 -9.90 -16.31 30.25
N LEU A 841 -10.54 -16.88 29.23
CA LEU A 841 -9.84 -17.58 28.15
C LEU A 841 -8.88 -16.66 27.40
N ARG A 842 -9.31 -15.43 27.08
CA ARG A 842 -8.50 -14.44 26.35
C ARG A 842 -7.28 -13.96 27.12
N VAL A 843 -7.38 -13.86 28.45
CA VAL A 843 -6.24 -13.50 29.31
C VAL A 843 -5.39 -14.72 29.69
N GLY A 844 -5.73 -15.92 29.20
CA GLY A 844 -5.00 -17.16 29.49
C GLY A 844 -5.14 -17.64 30.92
N HIS A 845 -6.22 -17.30 31.62
CA HIS A 845 -6.42 -17.62 33.04
C HIS A 845 -7.17 -18.94 33.23
N HIS A 846 -6.73 -19.79 34.15
CA HIS A 846 -7.24 -21.16 34.37
C HIS A 846 -8.44 -21.26 35.34
N GLY A 847 -9.22 -20.18 35.50
CA GLY A 847 -10.41 -20.16 36.37
C GLY A 847 -10.17 -20.23 37.89
N ARG A 848 -8.92 -20.12 38.37
CA ARG A 848 -8.58 -20.15 39.81
C ARG A 848 -8.58 -18.75 40.44
N PRO A 849 -9.53 -18.40 41.32
CA PRO A 849 -9.68 -17.03 41.82
C PRO A 849 -8.46 -16.46 42.56
N ASP A 850 -7.73 -17.32 43.27
CA ASP A 850 -6.52 -17.03 44.02
C ASP A 850 -5.31 -16.67 43.14
N ALA A 851 -5.34 -17.07 41.86
CA ALA A 851 -4.32 -16.76 40.87
C ALA A 851 -4.62 -15.49 40.05
N ALA A 852 -5.75 -14.83 40.30
CA ALA A 852 -6.21 -13.70 39.49
C ALA A 852 -5.34 -12.45 39.73
N SER A 853 -4.71 -11.96 38.66
CA SER A 853 -4.00 -10.67 38.69
C SER A 853 -4.99 -9.49 38.82
N GLY A 854 -4.51 -8.34 39.30
CA GLY A 854 -5.33 -7.12 39.35
C GLY A 854 -5.92 -6.72 37.98
N GLU A 855 -5.20 -7.00 36.89
CA GLU A 855 -5.69 -6.80 35.52
C GLU A 855 -6.84 -7.77 35.18
N THR A 856 -6.71 -9.05 35.54
CA THR A 856 -7.76 -10.06 35.32
C THR A 856 -9.06 -9.64 36.01
N VAL A 857 -8.96 -9.20 37.27
CA VAL A 857 -10.07 -8.68 38.07
C VAL A 857 -10.72 -7.47 37.42
N ALA A 858 -9.90 -6.51 36.96
CA ALA A 858 -10.38 -5.32 36.26
C ALA A 858 -11.14 -5.69 34.99
N ARG A 859 -10.62 -6.63 34.18
CA ARG A 859 -11.28 -7.12 32.97
C ARG A 859 -12.59 -7.86 33.23
N LEU A 860 -12.68 -8.65 34.30
CA LEU A 860 -13.93 -9.30 34.70
C LEU A 860 -14.99 -8.26 35.09
N THR A 861 -14.61 -7.28 35.91
CA THR A 861 -15.52 -6.22 36.35
C THR A 861 -15.96 -5.34 35.18
N ALA A 862 -15.05 -5.00 34.27
CA ALA A 862 -15.35 -4.34 33.00
C ALA A 862 -16.34 -5.15 32.16
N THR A 863 -16.14 -6.47 32.03
CA THR A 863 -17.05 -7.36 31.30
C THR A 863 -18.48 -7.28 31.83
N VAL A 864 -18.67 -7.41 33.15
CA VAL A 864 -20.02 -7.28 33.76
C VAL A 864 -20.65 -5.92 33.47
N ARG A 865 -19.86 -4.84 33.47
CA ARG A 865 -20.37 -3.47 33.21
C ARG A 865 -20.77 -3.22 31.75
N ARG A 866 -20.19 -3.98 30.80
CA ARG A 866 -20.44 -3.84 29.36
C ARG A 866 -21.67 -4.61 28.88
N LEU A 867 -22.14 -5.58 29.64
CA LEU A 867 -23.29 -6.41 29.26
C LEU A 867 -24.62 -5.69 29.51
N ASP A 868 -25.65 -6.07 28.75
CA ASP A 868 -27.03 -5.63 28.95
C ASP A 868 -27.66 -6.24 30.20
N LEU A 869 -27.12 -5.89 31.35
CA LEU A 869 -27.58 -6.35 32.65
C LEU A 869 -28.30 -5.22 33.37
N THR A 870 -29.41 -5.57 34.03
CA THR A 870 -29.98 -4.66 35.02
C THR A 870 -28.96 -4.39 36.12
N ALA A 871 -29.08 -3.26 36.82
CA ALA A 871 -28.18 -2.93 37.93
C ALA A 871 -28.16 -4.05 39.00
N GLU A 872 -29.30 -4.71 39.20
CA GLU A 872 -29.45 -5.86 40.10
C GLU A 872 -28.71 -7.11 39.58
N GLN A 873 -28.85 -7.46 38.29
CA GLN A 873 -28.14 -8.59 37.68
C GLN A 873 -26.61 -8.38 37.68
N ALA A 874 -26.15 -7.17 37.39
CA ALA A 874 -24.74 -6.83 37.43
C ALA A 874 -24.17 -6.95 38.86
N GLN A 875 -24.90 -6.44 39.85
CA GLN A 875 -24.52 -6.54 41.26
C GLN A 875 -24.52 -8.01 41.74
N ALA A 876 -25.57 -8.77 41.43
CA ALA A 876 -25.66 -10.19 41.76
C ALA A 876 -24.52 -11.00 41.11
N THR A 877 -24.12 -10.67 39.89
CA THR A 877 -22.97 -11.29 39.22
C THR A 877 -21.66 -11.00 39.97
N LEU A 878 -21.43 -9.75 40.38
CA LEU A 878 -20.24 -9.38 41.15
C LEU A 878 -20.22 -9.99 42.56
N ASP A 879 -21.38 -10.08 43.21
CA ASP A 879 -21.54 -10.76 44.50
C ASP A 879 -21.29 -12.26 44.38
N GLY A 880 -21.76 -12.89 43.29
CA GLY A 880 -21.49 -14.28 42.95
C GLY A 880 -20.00 -14.55 42.71
N LEU A 881 -19.31 -13.66 41.99
CA LEU A 881 -17.86 -13.74 41.80
C LEU A 881 -17.11 -13.63 43.13
N ARG A 882 -17.49 -12.69 44.01
CA ARG A 882 -16.91 -12.56 45.36
C ARG A 882 -17.13 -13.81 46.20
N SER A 883 -18.34 -14.37 46.16
CA SER A 883 -18.69 -15.60 46.88
C SER A 883 -17.90 -16.81 46.38
N ALA A 884 -17.57 -16.82 45.08
CA ALA A 884 -16.69 -17.80 44.46
C ALA A 884 -15.18 -17.53 44.69
N GLY A 885 -14.82 -16.51 45.49
CA GLY A 885 -13.44 -16.20 45.87
C GLY A 885 -12.70 -15.22 44.96
N TRP A 886 -13.36 -14.63 43.95
CA TRP A 886 -12.72 -13.65 43.06
C TRP A 886 -12.56 -12.30 43.77
N PRO A 887 -11.37 -11.65 43.69
CA PRO A 887 -11.11 -10.39 44.38
C PRO A 887 -11.69 -9.16 43.64
N VAL A 888 -12.95 -9.23 43.19
CA VAL A 888 -13.64 -8.12 42.51
C VAL A 888 -14.16 -7.08 43.51
N SER A 889 -13.75 -5.83 43.34
CA SER A 889 -14.19 -4.70 44.17
C SER A 889 -15.67 -4.39 43.90
N GLY A 890 -16.48 -4.28 44.95
CA GLY A 890 -17.83 -3.74 44.83
C GLY A 890 -17.80 -2.29 44.33
N PRO A 891 -18.86 -1.79 43.67
CA PRO A 891 -18.99 -0.36 43.45
C PRO A 891 -18.89 0.37 44.80
N PRO A 892 -18.22 1.53 44.88
CA PRO A 892 -18.21 2.31 46.13
C PRO A 892 -19.66 2.51 46.56
N ALA A 893 -19.99 2.11 47.78
CA ALA A 893 -21.33 2.26 48.33
C ALA A 893 -21.75 3.72 48.14
N ARG A 894 -22.93 3.95 47.55
CA ARG A 894 -23.48 5.29 47.24
C ARG A 894 -23.79 6.17 48.47
N GLY A 895 -23.14 5.94 49.61
CA GLY A 895 -23.42 6.63 50.87
C GLY A 895 -22.18 7.07 51.68
N ALA A 896 -20.97 7.04 51.12
CA ALA A 896 -19.75 7.43 51.83
C ALA A 896 -19.02 8.62 51.19
N ALA A 897 -19.77 9.64 50.77
CA ALA A 897 -19.26 10.99 50.57
C ALA A 897 -20.11 11.93 51.44
N ALA A 898 -19.68 12.08 52.69
CA ALA A 898 -20.00 13.19 53.56
C ALA A 898 -18.75 14.05 53.67
#